data_AF-A0A929A319-F1
#
_entry.id   AF-A0A929A319-F1
#
_cell.length_a   1.000
_cell.length_b   1.000
_cell.length_c   1.000
_cell.angle_alpha   90.00
_cell.angle_beta   90.00
_cell.angle_gamma   90.00
#
_symmetry.space_group_name_H-M   'P 1'
#
loop_
_entity.id
_entity.type
_entity.pdbx_description
1 polymer ?
#
loop_
_entity_poly.entity_id
_entity_poly.type
_entity_poly.pdbx_seq_one_letter_code
_entity_poly.pdbx_strand_id
1 'polypeptide(L)'
;MEDDLIITGVIDGPLTGGLPKAIELYAANDIPDLSIYGLGSANNGFGTDGVELTLSGSADAGDFIYVALDDTSFNEFFGFGPDFTDDVAEINGDDAIELFLNDTVVDIFGEIDVDGTGQAWEYLDGWAYRMDDTGPDGSTFALGNWSFSGIDALDNETTNASADSPFPIGSFMAMDPGNGDDLTPIYDIQGEQHTSPLAGQSVTTEGIVTAVDTNGFYVQDANGDNNIATSDALFVFTDDAPTVAVGDDVEIEGTVSEFTPGGLDTRNLSTTQITDPTITVRSSDNALPTTVLLGAGGRLPPTENIDDDAFGAFEPTTDGIDFFESLEGMRVTVENAVAVSGTSRFGEIFTVVDQGDGATGLSDRGTLNISPDDFNPEKVQIDEDSGIFDFDFPEVNVGDTLGDVTGVVGYSFGNFEVYPTEDFTGNIESAGLQAETTNLVGTADQVTIASYNVLNLDPIVEDVNNVDEQDPDDVDDDEGDGRFAAIAEQIVNNLQSPDIIGLQEIQDNTGAEINDGITAADETLQRLIDAIAAAGGPTYSFVDNTFIGENTSGGQPGGNIRTAFLYNPDRVTLDPDSVQTIGGQGEGEAFEEARLPLVADFEFGGETVTVVNNHFSSKGGSAPILGVEQPFDQRQEDTSVNGSLDERQAQSQAVRDFVDGVADADANANLVVLGDLNEFEFVSPVEDFVTQSGFTNLTDTLPENERYTFNFQGNSQSLDHILVNGRLTDVSEFDIVHTNSEFAATSERASDHDPLLVRLDINALTTDPGPTPGRDVILGTPERDVINALAGNDLVRGLGGNDRLAGAEGNDRLFGGDGNDVMLGGPGDDVLFGNTGDDALRGMAGDDRLSGAIGSDRLLGAAGSDSLFGGADNDRLLGGAGDDILRGNDGNDRLAGNAGNDRLLGGAGNDRLLGGPGNDRLRGGLGNDVIRMGPGRDIVELGQQDGFDRVFGFDNIDRVTLLGSLTSDDLTLVQQGNDVVMQVGSDRLARFRGINVDFLEARIV
;
A
#
# COMPACT_ATOMS: atom_id res chain seq x y z
N MET A 1 21.79 33.89 -56.55
CA MET A 1 21.71 32.92 -57.67
C MET A 1 20.47 32.12 -57.31
N GLU A 2 20.40 30.79 -57.30
CA GLU A 2 19.68 30.18 -56.16
C GLU A 2 20.81 30.04 -55.15
N ASP A 3 20.76 30.80 -54.06
CA ASP A 3 21.83 30.83 -53.09
C ASP A 3 21.63 29.61 -52.17
N ASP A 4 22.67 28.78 -52.01
CA ASP A 4 22.56 27.47 -51.32
C ASP A 4 22.26 27.61 -49.82
N LEU A 5 22.57 28.77 -49.24
CA LEU A 5 22.24 29.18 -47.88
C LEU A 5 21.60 30.56 -47.95
N ILE A 6 20.48 30.75 -47.27
CA ILE A 6 19.72 32.02 -47.23
C ILE A 6 19.38 32.38 -45.79
N ILE A 7 19.19 33.67 -45.53
CA ILE A 7 18.69 34.17 -44.24
C ILE A 7 17.16 34.06 -44.26
N THR A 8 16.59 33.26 -43.36
CA THR A 8 15.12 33.08 -43.29
C THR A 8 14.47 33.97 -42.25
N GLY A 9 15.20 34.40 -41.23
CA GLY A 9 14.71 35.44 -40.33
C GLY A 9 15.60 35.80 -39.16
N VAL A 10 15.12 36.78 -38.39
CA VAL A 10 15.77 37.36 -37.22
C VAL A 10 14.78 37.43 -36.05
N ILE A 11 15.19 36.94 -34.89
CA ILE A 11 14.46 36.89 -33.63
C ILE A 11 14.89 38.05 -32.73
N ASP A 12 13.94 38.86 -32.26
CA ASP A 12 14.16 39.90 -31.26
C ASP A 12 13.29 39.68 -30.01
N GLY A 13 13.95 39.60 -28.85
CA GLY A 13 13.30 39.57 -27.55
C GLY A 13 12.53 40.87 -27.23
N PRO A 14 11.77 40.91 -26.11
CA PRO A 14 10.85 42.01 -25.81
C PRO A 14 11.52 43.41 -25.73
N LEU A 15 10.74 44.48 -25.94
CA LEU A 15 11.07 45.89 -26.31
C LEU A 15 11.94 46.71 -25.34
N THR A 16 12.77 46.05 -24.54
CA THR A 16 13.92 46.65 -23.85
C THR A 16 15.25 45.94 -24.19
N GLY A 17 15.33 45.28 -25.35
CA GLY A 17 16.53 44.59 -25.81
C GLY A 17 16.79 43.28 -25.05
N GLY A 18 15.72 42.56 -24.72
CA GLY A 18 15.79 41.28 -24.01
C GLY A 18 16.28 40.11 -24.87
N LEU A 19 16.47 38.96 -24.22
CA LEU A 19 16.81 37.67 -24.83
C LEU A 19 15.54 36.81 -25.01
N PRO A 20 15.53 35.81 -25.91
CA PRO A 20 16.62 35.44 -26.83
C PRO A 20 16.72 36.39 -28.04
N LYS A 21 17.93 36.46 -28.63
CA LYS A 21 18.19 37.09 -29.92
C LYS A 21 18.89 36.08 -30.82
N ALA A 22 18.41 35.92 -32.05
CA ALA A 22 18.94 34.91 -32.95
C ALA A 22 18.69 35.23 -34.42
N ILE A 23 19.45 34.56 -35.29
CA ILE A 23 19.35 34.56 -36.74
C ILE A 23 19.11 33.10 -37.16
N GLU A 24 18.15 32.87 -38.04
CA GLU A 24 17.93 31.56 -38.66
C GLU A 24 18.38 31.60 -40.12
N LEU A 25 19.10 30.57 -40.53
CA LEU A 25 19.49 30.32 -41.90
C LEU A 25 18.87 29.02 -42.38
N TYR A 26 18.59 28.92 -43.68
CA TYR A 26 18.07 27.72 -44.30
C TYR A 26 18.98 27.24 -45.44
N ALA A 27 19.35 25.95 -45.38
CA ALA A 27 20.14 25.29 -46.42
C ALA A 27 19.22 24.77 -47.53
N ALA A 28 19.20 25.47 -48.68
CA ALA A 28 18.38 25.07 -49.83
C ALA A 28 18.96 23.87 -50.60
N ASN A 29 20.26 23.60 -50.44
CA ASN A 29 20.99 22.47 -51.03
C ASN A 29 22.05 21.96 -50.03
N ASP A 30 22.55 20.73 -50.20
CA ASP A 30 23.64 20.19 -49.37
C ASP A 30 24.90 21.06 -49.45
N ILE A 31 25.39 21.52 -48.29
CA ILE A 31 26.58 22.37 -48.12
C ILE A 31 27.67 21.58 -47.38
N PRO A 32 28.68 21.03 -48.09
CA PRO A 32 29.71 20.21 -47.47
C PRO A 32 30.75 20.99 -46.65
N ASP A 33 30.78 22.32 -46.76
CA ASP A 33 31.72 23.19 -46.04
C ASP A 33 31.09 24.56 -45.79
N LEU A 34 30.54 24.77 -44.60
CA LEU A 34 29.95 26.04 -44.17
C LEU A 34 31.01 27.13 -43.94
N SER A 35 32.31 26.81 -43.86
CA SER A 35 33.36 27.82 -43.58
C SER A 35 33.61 28.81 -44.71
N ILE A 36 32.99 28.58 -45.87
CA ILE A 36 32.95 29.56 -46.96
C ILE A 36 31.86 30.62 -46.74
N TYR A 37 30.97 30.42 -45.78
CA TYR A 37 29.91 31.33 -45.38
C TYR A 37 30.26 32.10 -44.10
N GLY A 38 29.76 33.31 -44.00
CA GLY A 38 29.86 34.11 -42.78
C GLY A 38 28.75 35.14 -42.65
N LEU A 39 28.52 35.61 -41.43
CA LEU A 39 27.53 36.63 -41.10
C LEU A 39 28.23 37.91 -40.67
N GLY A 40 27.62 39.06 -40.95
CA GLY A 40 27.99 40.35 -40.38
C GLY A 40 26.73 41.16 -40.07
N SER A 41 26.76 41.94 -38.98
CA SER A 41 25.63 42.78 -38.58
C SER A 41 25.96 44.27 -38.75
N ALA A 42 25.10 44.98 -39.48
CA ALA A 42 25.25 46.41 -39.73
C ALA A 42 24.50 47.22 -38.66
N ASN A 43 25.07 47.30 -37.45
CA ASN A 43 24.34 47.86 -36.30
C ASN A 43 24.33 49.39 -36.25
N ASN A 44 23.26 49.95 -35.68
CA ASN A 44 23.13 51.35 -35.25
C ASN A 44 24.23 51.72 -34.23
N GLY A 45 25.42 52.11 -34.72
CA GLY A 45 26.37 52.94 -34.00
C GLY A 45 27.75 52.36 -33.66
N PHE A 46 28.04 51.05 -33.75
CA PHE A 46 29.37 50.50 -33.36
C PHE A 46 29.87 49.18 -34.04
N GLY A 47 29.36 48.72 -35.19
CA GLY A 47 29.86 47.51 -35.93
C GLY A 47 30.12 47.78 -37.42
N THR A 48 30.79 46.89 -38.17
CA THR A 48 31.32 47.16 -39.54
C THR A 48 30.74 46.28 -40.64
N ASP A 49 30.87 46.76 -41.88
CA ASP A 49 30.44 46.23 -43.19
C ASP A 49 31.25 45.00 -43.71
N GLY A 50 31.44 43.97 -42.88
CA GLY A 50 32.19 42.76 -43.25
C GLY A 50 31.87 41.52 -42.40
N VAL A 51 32.53 40.39 -42.68
CA VAL A 51 32.31 39.11 -41.96
C VAL A 51 32.74 39.22 -40.49
N GLU A 52 31.79 39.03 -39.58
CA GLU A 52 31.98 39.04 -38.12
C GLU A 52 31.99 37.61 -37.54
N LEU A 53 31.12 36.74 -38.04
CA LEU A 53 31.11 35.31 -37.76
C LEU A 53 31.43 34.52 -39.04
N THR A 54 32.38 33.59 -38.98
CA THR A 54 32.57 32.56 -40.03
C THR A 54 31.96 31.25 -39.53
N LEU A 55 31.03 30.68 -40.31
CA LEU A 55 30.37 29.43 -39.93
C LEU A 55 31.35 28.24 -40.02
N SER A 56 30.98 27.08 -39.48
CA SER A 56 31.82 25.87 -39.58
C SER A 56 30.98 24.61 -39.62
N GLY A 57 31.45 23.57 -40.31
CA GLY A 57 30.74 22.30 -40.43
C GLY A 57 30.16 22.09 -41.82
N SER A 58 29.07 21.33 -41.91
CA SER A 58 28.29 21.06 -43.11
C SER A 58 26.81 21.14 -42.76
N ALA A 59 25.96 21.34 -43.76
CA ALA A 59 24.50 21.28 -43.63
C ALA A 59 23.93 20.49 -44.80
N ASP A 60 22.89 19.70 -44.57
CA ASP A 60 22.13 19.00 -45.60
C ASP A 60 20.98 19.88 -46.11
N ALA A 61 20.47 19.59 -47.31
CA ALA A 61 19.32 20.32 -47.84
C ALA A 61 18.08 20.15 -46.95
N GLY A 62 17.51 21.26 -46.49
CA GLY A 62 16.38 21.26 -45.54
C GLY A 62 16.75 21.66 -44.12
N ASP A 63 18.04 21.72 -43.78
CA ASP A 63 18.49 22.09 -42.45
C ASP A 63 18.22 23.57 -42.13
N PHE A 64 17.80 23.83 -40.90
CA PHE A 64 17.78 25.15 -40.28
C PHE A 64 18.98 25.31 -39.35
N ILE A 65 19.67 26.44 -39.46
CA ILE A 65 20.86 26.75 -38.68
C ILE A 65 20.60 27.99 -37.85
N TYR A 66 20.78 27.88 -36.54
CA TYR A 66 20.53 28.96 -35.58
C TYR A 66 21.83 29.59 -35.08
N VAL A 67 21.92 30.92 -35.23
CA VAL A 67 23.00 31.73 -34.64
C VAL A 67 22.38 32.63 -33.58
N ALA A 68 22.64 32.35 -32.30
CA ALA A 68 22.07 33.11 -31.19
C ALA A 68 23.10 33.96 -30.45
N LEU A 69 22.63 34.95 -29.69
CA LEU A 69 23.49 35.75 -28.82
C LEU A 69 24.01 34.95 -27.62
N ASP A 70 23.18 34.06 -27.07
CA ASP A 70 23.55 33.14 -26.00
C ASP A 70 22.75 31.83 -26.06
N ASP A 71 23.39 30.73 -25.63
CA ASP A 71 22.81 29.39 -25.61
C ASP A 71 21.76 29.22 -24.51
N THR A 72 21.99 29.78 -23.31
CA THR A 72 21.12 29.56 -22.15
C THR A 72 19.73 30.14 -22.35
N SER A 73 19.62 31.39 -22.77
CA SER A 73 18.33 32.05 -22.97
C SER A 73 17.64 31.58 -24.25
N PHE A 74 18.41 31.13 -25.25
CA PHE A 74 17.85 30.50 -26.44
C PHE A 74 17.25 29.13 -26.10
N ASN A 75 17.95 28.30 -25.32
CA ASN A 75 17.49 26.98 -24.90
C ASN A 75 16.34 27.05 -23.88
N GLU A 76 16.40 27.94 -22.89
CA GLU A 76 15.26 28.21 -21.99
C GLU A 76 14.00 28.61 -22.77
N PHE A 77 14.16 29.22 -23.94
CA PHE A 77 13.05 29.72 -24.72
C PHE A 77 12.51 28.69 -25.72
N PHE A 78 13.39 28.05 -26.49
CA PHE A 78 13.04 27.15 -27.59
C PHE A 78 13.20 25.66 -27.26
N GLY A 79 13.75 25.32 -26.09
CA GLY A 79 13.95 23.95 -25.63
C GLY A 79 15.11 23.21 -26.30
N PHE A 80 15.90 23.88 -27.13
CA PHE A 80 17.11 23.35 -27.77
C PHE A 80 18.22 24.41 -27.86
N GLY A 81 19.47 23.98 -28.04
CA GLY A 81 20.63 24.89 -28.17
C GLY A 81 20.85 25.37 -29.61
N PRO A 82 21.37 26.58 -29.84
CA PRO A 82 21.69 27.08 -31.17
C PRO A 82 22.95 26.41 -31.73
N ASP A 83 23.08 26.34 -33.06
CA ASP A 83 24.26 25.80 -33.74
C ASP A 83 25.51 26.66 -33.51
N PHE A 84 25.31 27.99 -33.40
CA PHE A 84 26.38 28.95 -33.14
C PHE A 84 25.93 30.01 -32.13
N THR A 85 26.87 30.46 -31.31
CA THR A 85 26.68 31.60 -30.41
C THR A 85 27.70 32.69 -30.72
N ASP A 86 27.25 33.89 -31.09
CA ASP A 86 28.14 35.02 -31.42
C ASP A 86 27.44 36.38 -31.26
N ASP A 87 28.23 37.43 -31.00
CA ASP A 87 27.74 38.80 -30.83
C ASP A 87 27.10 39.38 -32.12
N VAL A 88 27.34 38.76 -33.29
CA VAL A 88 26.63 39.10 -34.56
C VAL A 88 25.10 38.99 -34.43
N ALA A 89 24.60 38.19 -33.50
CA ALA A 89 23.18 38.05 -33.19
C ALA A 89 22.68 39.11 -32.18
N GLU A 90 23.50 40.08 -31.75
CA GLU A 90 23.08 41.24 -30.95
C GLU A 90 22.33 42.28 -31.81
N ILE A 91 21.29 41.81 -32.48
CA ILE A 91 20.43 42.59 -33.37
C ILE A 91 19.15 43.01 -32.69
N ASN A 92 18.63 44.16 -33.07
CA ASN A 92 17.32 44.65 -32.67
C ASN A 92 16.54 45.12 -33.91
N GLY A 93 15.29 45.54 -33.73
CA GLY A 93 14.40 45.94 -34.82
C GLY A 93 14.85 47.07 -35.76
N ASP A 94 16.05 47.65 -35.63
CA ASP A 94 16.66 48.58 -36.60
C ASP A 94 18.05 48.19 -37.15
N ASP A 95 18.49 46.93 -36.95
CA ASP A 95 19.74 46.40 -37.50
C ASP A 95 19.51 45.55 -38.78
N ALA A 96 20.55 45.39 -39.61
CA ALA A 96 20.53 44.54 -40.81
C ALA A 96 21.61 43.44 -40.74
N ILE A 97 21.32 42.27 -41.30
CA ILE A 97 22.23 41.11 -41.36
C ILE A 97 22.65 40.86 -42.80
N GLU A 98 23.96 40.70 -43.02
CA GLU A 98 24.55 40.31 -44.30
C GLU A 98 25.09 38.88 -44.22
N LEU A 99 24.70 38.04 -45.18
CA LEU A 99 25.29 36.72 -45.40
C LEU A 99 26.32 36.81 -46.52
N PHE A 100 27.54 36.38 -46.22
CA PHE A 100 28.69 36.39 -47.12
C PHE A 100 29.00 34.99 -47.62
N LEU A 101 29.38 34.88 -48.89
CA LEU A 101 30.03 33.72 -49.48
C LEU A 101 31.40 34.15 -50.01
N ASN A 102 32.49 33.61 -49.43
CA ASN A 102 33.87 34.00 -49.75
C ASN A 102 34.08 35.53 -49.76
N ASP A 103 33.71 36.19 -48.65
CA ASP A 103 33.80 37.65 -48.44
C ASP A 103 32.94 38.50 -49.42
N THR A 104 32.00 37.89 -50.14
CA THR A 104 31.05 38.61 -51.01
C THR A 104 29.65 38.44 -50.44
N VAL A 105 28.95 39.54 -50.20
CA VAL A 105 27.54 39.49 -49.77
C VAL A 105 26.69 38.79 -50.83
N VAL A 106 25.99 37.74 -50.41
CA VAL A 106 25.09 36.94 -51.24
C VAL A 106 23.63 37.08 -50.84
N ASP A 107 23.37 37.37 -49.57
CA ASP A 107 22.03 37.64 -49.07
C ASP A 107 22.08 38.75 -48.01
N ILE A 108 21.00 39.54 -47.93
CA ILE A 108 20.87 40.62 -46.95
C ILE A 108 19.45 40.58 -46.41
N PHE A 109 19.35 40.55 -45.09
CA PHE A 109 18.12 40.70 -44.36
C PHE A 109 18.09 42.08 -43.69
N GLY A 110 17.20 42.96 -44.14
CA GLY A 110 17.13 44.39 -43.75
C GLY A 110 17.67 45.37 -44.80
N GLU A 111 17.48 46.68 -44.59
CA GLU A 111 17.91 47.77 -45.50
C GLU A 111 19.15 48.52 -44.96
N ILE A 112 20.30 48.40 -45.64
CA ILE A 112 21.59 48.98 -45.19
C ILE A 112 21.78 50.49 -45.50
N ASP A 113 20.87 51.11 -46.28
CA ASP A 113 21.12 52.39 -46.97
C ASP A 113 20.42 53.67 -46.38
N VAL A 114 19.99 53.69 -45.10
CA VAL A 114 19.40 54.91 -44.48
C VAL A 114 19.94 55.18 -43.05
N ASP A 115 20.48 56.38 -42.83
CA ASP A 115 21.35 56.71 -41.68
C ASP A 115 20.74 57.68 -40.62
N GLY A 116 21.55 57.98 -39.60
CA GLY A 116 21.29 58.83 -38.43
C GLY A 116 20.95 60.31 -38.65
N THR A 117 20.10 60.68 -39.63
CA THR A 117 19.61 62.06 -39.82
C THR A 117 18.12 62.27 -40.18
N GLY A 118 17.27 61.23 -40.12
CA GLY A 118 15.86 61.41 -39.73
C GLY A 118 14.79 61.54 -40.83
N GLN A 119 14.37 60.40 -41.39
CA GLN A 119 12.98 59.92 -41.67
C GLN A 119 13.04 58.80 -42.73
N ALA A 120 12.15 57.79 -42.76
CA ALA A 120 11.73 56.90 -41.68
C ALA A 120 12.27 55.51 -42.06
N TRP A 121 12.85 54.79 -41.09
CA TRP A 121 13.06 53.36 -41.22
C TRP A 121 11.68 52.72 -41.39
N GLU A 122 11.40 52.13 -42.56
CA GLU A 122 10.22 51.30 -42.73
C GLU A 122 10.60 49.91 -42.22
N TYR A 123 9.91 49.43 -41.17
CA TYR A 123 10.05 48.11 -40.54
C TYR A 123 9.57 46.96 -41.47
N LEU A 124 9.89 47.03 -42.77
CA LEU A 124 9.26 46.21 -43.80
C LEU A 124 10.01 44.92 -44.15
N ASP A 125 11.14 44.65 -43.51
CA ASP A 125 11.85 43.37 -43.63
C ASP A 125 11.55 42.47 -42.40
N GLY A 126 11.75 41.16 -42.53
CA GLY A 126 10.88 40.18 -41.86
C GLY A 126 11.29 39.62 -40.50
N TRP A 127 11.18 40.37 -39.41
CA TRP A 127 11.56 39.93 -38.05
C TRP A 127 10.41 39.27 -37.27
N ALA A 128 10.77 38.45 -36.27
CA ALA A 128 9.86 37.93 -35.25
C ALA A 128 10.09 38.64 -33.91
N TYR A 129 9.05 39.29 -33.41
CA TYR A 129 9.01 39.98 -32.13
C TYR A 129 8.29 39.15 -31.08
N ARG A 130 8.89 38.97 -29.92
CA ARG A 130 8.17 38.36 -28.80
C ARG A 130 7.21 39.36 -28.16
N MET A 131 5.92 39.00 -28.06
CA MET A 131 4.95 39.81 -27.34
C MET A 131 5.25 39.79 -25.84
N ASP A 132 5.16 40.95 -25.20
CA ASP A 132 5.42 41.11 -23.76
C ASP A 132 4.54 40.17 -22.91
N ASP A 133 5.07 39.67 -21.79
CA ASP A 133 4.38 38.85 -20.78
C ASP A 133 3.86 37.47 -21.24
N THR A 134 4.48 36.86 -22.27
CA THR A 134 4.03 35.57 -22.85
C THR A 134 4.71 34.30 -22.30
N GLY A 135 5.75 34.41 -21.46
CA GLY A 135 6.50 33.24 -20.95
C GLY A 135 7.37 32.54 -22.03
N PRO A 136 8.31 31.65 -21.66
CA PRO A 136 9.04 30.83 -22.63
C PRO A 136 8.10 29.84 -23.34
N ASP A 137 8.42 29.53 -24.59
CA ASP A 137 7.66 28.58 -25.41
C ASP A 137 7.96 27.12 -25.00
N GLY A 138 9.10 26.88 -24.34
CA GLY A 138 9.53 25.56 -23.87
C GLY A 138 10.01 24.72 -25.04
N SER A 139 9.71 23.42 -25.05
CA SER A 139 10.01 22.59 -26.20
C SER A 139 9.13 22.90 -27.40
N THR A 140 8.06 23.72 -27.31
CA THR A 140 7.12 23.94 -28.42
C THR A 140 6.98 25.39 -28.87
N PHE A 141 7.33 25.71 -30.13
CA PHE A 141 7.17 27.08 -30.65
C PHE A 141 5.70 27.53 -30.70
N ALA A 142 5.35 28.54 -29.90
CA ALA A 142 3.98 29.00 -29.73
C ALA A 142 3.71 30.25 -30.57
N LEU A 143 3.18 30.07 -31.79
CA LEU A 143 2.81 31.13 -32.74
C LEU A 143 2.11 32.36 -32.11
N GLY A 144 1.27 32.16 -31.09
CA GLY A 144 0.54 33.22 -30.40
C GLY A 144 1.40 34.16 -29.55
N ASN A 145 2.63 33.76 -29.22
CA ASN A 145 3.57 34.52 -28.41
C ASN A 145 4.40 35.52 -29.24
N TRP A 146 4.26 35.48 -30.56
CA TRP A 146 5.12 36.19 -31.50
C TRP A 146 4.33 37.07 -32.48
N SER A 147 4.93 38.19 -32.86
CA SER A 147 4.44 39.13 -33.86
C SER A 147 5.46 39.20 -35.00
N PHE A 148 5.00 38.95 -36.23
CA PHE A 148 5.85 38.84 -37.40
C PHE A 148 5.68 40.03 -38.36
N SER A 149 6.74 40.39 -39.07
CA SER A 149 6.68 41.34 -40.19
C SER A 149 7.42 40.81 -41.43
N GLY A 150 7.42 41.62 -42.49
CA GLY A 150 8.15 41.35 -43.74
C GLY A 150 7.62 40.21 -44.60
N ILE A 151 8.29 39.99 -45.73
CA ILE A 151 8.01 38.94 -46.72
C ILE A 151 8.66 37.64 -46.24
N ASP A 152 7.95 36.53 -46.38
CA ASP A 152 8.47 35.18 -46.10
C ASP A 152 9.62 34.85 -47.08
N ALA A 153 10.79 34.52 -46.56
CA ALA A 153 12.00 34.32 -47.35
C ALA A 153 11.98 33.03 -48.18
N LEU A 154 11.16 32.04 -47.79
CA LEU A 154 11.07 30.73 -48.45
C LEU A 154 10.12 30.77 -49.65
N ASP A 155 9.02 31.53 -49.56
CA ASP A 155 8.04 31.64 -50.66
C ASP A 155 8.14 32.95 -51.47
N ASN A 156 8.74 34.00 -50.90
CA ASN A 156 8.94 35.33 -51.49
C ASN A 156 7.64 35.98 -52.05
N GLU A 157 6.48 35.55 -51.57
CA GLU A 157 5.16 35.96 -52.04
C GLU A 157 4.22 36.37 -50.89
N THR A 158 4.22 35.64 -49.77
CA THR A 158 3.39 35.94 -48.59
C THR A 158 4.17 36.78 -47.56
N THR A 159 3.45 37.46 -46.67
CA THR A 159 4.11 38.06 -45.49
C THR A 159 4.24 37.02 -44.39
N ASN A 160 5.31 37.02 -43.58
CA ASN A 160 5.40 36.13 -42.41
C ASN A 160 4.16 36.26 -41.49
N ALA A 161 3.51 37.42 -41.42
CA ALA A 161 2.26 37.55 -40.65
C ALA A 161 1.05 36.78 -41.24
N SER A 162 1.16 36.24 -42.45
CA SER A 162 0.07 35.60 -43.19
C SER A 162 0.48 34.31 -43.92
N ALA A 163 1.73 33.87 -43.79
CA ALA A 163 2.25 32.64 -44.37
C ALA A 163 1.65 31.43 -43.65
N ASP A 164 1.50 30.32 -44.35
CA ASP A 164 1.04 29.05 -43.73
C ASP A 164 2.09 28.50 -42.75
N SER A 165 3.37 28.87 -42.91
CA SER A 165 4.49 28.52 -42.03
C SER A 165 5.43 29.70 -41.85
N PRO A 166 5.11 30.65 -40.94
CA PRO A 166 5.97 31.81 -40.75
C PRO A 166 7.27 31.49 -40.04
N PHE A 167 8.32 32.28 -40.28
CA PHE A 167 9.52 32.29 -39.45
C PHE A 167 9.20 32.51 -37.96
N PRO A 168 9.94 31.96 -36.96
CA PRO A 168 10.87 30.83 -37.00
C PRO A 168 10.12 29.52 -36.69
N ILE A 169 9.62 28.83 -37.71
CA ILE A 169 8.89 27.55 -37.54
C ILE A 169 9.58 26.41 -38.29
N GLY A 170 10.72 26.68 -38.92
CA GLY A 170 11.41 25.75 -39.80
C GLY A 170 11.69 24.36 -39.23
N SER A 171 11.92 24.24 -37.92
CA SER A 171 12.21 22.94 -37.29
C SER A 171 11.37 22.62 -36.05
N PHE A 172 10.22 23.29 -35.85
CA PHE A 172 9.28 22.89 -34.79
C PHE A 172 7.87 22.63 -35.32
N MET A 173 7.71 21.50 -36.01
CA MET A 173 6.43 20.78 -36.03
C MET A 173 6.42 19.78 -34.87
N ALA A 174 5.72 20.12 -33.79
CA ALA A 174 5.05 19.10 -33.00
C ALA A 174 4.05 18.38 -33.92
N MET A 175 4.01 17.05 -33.82
CA MET A 175 2.94 16.17 -34.31
C MET A 175 2.24 16.65 -35.58
N ASP A 176 2.67 16.12 -36.74
CA ASP A 176 1.80 16.06 -37.91
C ASP A 176 0.53 15.26 -37.53
N PRO A 177 -0.65 15.88 -37.39
CA PRO A 177 -1.89 15.13 -37.28
C PRO A 177 -2.30 14.77 -38.71
N GLY A 178 -1.58 13.83 -39.31
CA GLY A 178 -1.96 13.24 -40.59
C GLY A 178 -0.87 13.15 -41.67
N ASN A 179 0.19 12.39 -41.42
CA ASN A 179 0.74 11.41 -42.37
C ASN A 179 1.35 10.26 -41.58
N GLY A 180 0.91 9.03 -41.85
CA GLY A 180 1.57 7.84 -41.31
C GLY A 180 3.03 7.80 -41.78
N ASP A 181 3.96 7.75 -40.81
CA ASP A 181 5.33 7.22 -40.91
C ASP A 181 6.20 7.58 -39.66
N ASP A 182 5.73 8.31 -38.64
CA ASP A 182 6.54 8.59 -37.42
C ASP A 182 6.18 7.66 -36.26
N LEU A 183 7.18 6.90 -35.80
CA LEU A 183 7.03 5.88 -34.78
C LEU A 183 7.11 6.52 -33.39
N THR A 184 6.13 6.26 -32.54
CA THR A 184 6.13 6.56 -31.10
C THR A 184 6.78 5.39 -30.36
N PRO A 185 7.92 5.58 -29.68
CA PRO A 185 8.55 4.53 -28.89
C PRO A 185 7.64 4.01 -27.76
N ILE A 186 7.79 2.74 -27.40
CA ILE A 186 6.94 2.12 -26.36
C ILE A 186 7.15 2.78 -24.99
N TYR A 187 8.38 3.09 -24.62
CA TYR A 187 8.68 3.76 -23.35
C TYR A 187 8.07 5.17 -23.24
N ASP A 188 7.84 5.87 -24.37
CA ASP A 188 7.13 7.16 -24.39
C ASP A 188 5.61 6.98 -24.27
N ILE A 189 5.08 5.82 -24.71
CA ILE A 189 3.69 5.43 -24.50
C ILE A 189 3.45 5.09 -23.03
N GLN A 190 4.34 4.33 -22.41
CA GLN A 190 4.27 3.98 -20.99
C GLN A 190 4.46 5.21 -20.09
N GLY A 191 5.62 5.89 -20.20
CA GLY A 191 5.97 7.04 -19.37
C GLY A 191 6.42 6.67 -17.94
N GLU A 192 6.73 7.69 -17.13
CA GLU A 192 7.22 7.56 -15.75
C GLU A 192 6.10 7.80 -14.73
N GLN A 193 4.91 7.21 -14.95
CA GLN A 193 3.70 7.39 -14.15
C GLN A 193 2.82 6.13 -14.26
N HIS A 194 1.90 5.92 -13.30
CA HIS A 194 0.89 4.84 -13.31
C HIS A 194 -0.23 4.98 -14.35
N THR A 195 -0.14 6.00 -15.22
CA THR A 195 -1.04 6.19 -16.35
C THR A 195 -0.26 6.81 -17.49
N SER A 196 -0.51 6.33 -18.70
CA SER A 196 0.15 6.80 -19.90
C SER A 196 -0.06 8.31 -20.13
N PRO A 197 1.00 9.08 -20.45
CA PRO A 197 0.86 10.47 -20.90
C PRO A 197 0.17 10.59 -22.28
N LEU A 198 0.05 9.47 -22.99
CA LEU A 198 -0.57 9.38 -24.32
C LEU A 198 -1.95 8.73 -24.27
N ALA A 199 -2.52 8.48 -23.09
CA ALA A 199 -3.86 7.90 -22.95
C ALA A 199 -4.91 8.63 -23.81
N GLY A 200 -5.63 7.85 -24.63
CA GLY A 200 -6.64 8.33 -25.57
C GLY A 200 -6.09 8.88 -26.90
N GLN A 201 -4.78 8.88 -27.11
CA GLN A 201 -4.15 9.31 -28.36
C GLN A 201 -3.91 8.13 -29.31
N SER A 202 -3.98 8.39 -30.61
CA SER A 202 -3.59 7.40 -31.62
C SER A 202 -2.10 7.50 -31.89
N VAL A 203 -1.43 6.34 -31.91
CA VAL A 203 0.02 6.21 -32.09
C VAL A 203 0.32 5.16 -33.15
N THR A 204 1.48 5.28 -33.79
CA THR A 204 2.11 4.18 -34.55
C THR A 204 3.36 3.77 -33.81
N THR A 205 3.52 2.51 -33.43
CA THR A 205 4.68 2.01 -32.68
C THR A 205 5.18 0.71 -33.28
N GLU A 206 6.32 0.21 -32.80
CA GLU A 206 6.91 -1.03 -33.24
C GLU A 206 7.57 -1.81 -32.11
N GLY A 207 7.72 -3.12 -32.31
CA GLY A 207 8.50 -3.95 -31.40
C GLY A 207 8.45 -5.44 -31.74
N ILE A 208 9.09 -6.24 -30.90
CA ILE A 208 9.13 -7.70 -31.03
C ILE A 208 8.05 -8.33 -30.16
N VAL A 209 7.24 -9.21 -30.74
CA VAL A 209 6.23 -9.99 -30.01
C VAL A 209 6.92 -10.95 -29.05
N THR A 210 6.69 -10.79 -27.75
CA THR A 210 7.33 -11.57 -26.67
C THR A 210 6.43 -12.70 -26.14
N ALA A 211 5.12 -12.50 -26.14
CA ALA A 211 4.11 -13.50 -25.77
C ALA A 211 2.82 -13.26 -26.58
N VAL A 212 2.03 -14.31 -26.76
CA VAL A 212 0.73 -14.24 -27.45
C VAL A 212 -0.31 -14.89 -26.55
N ASP A 213 -1.41 -14.20 -26.31
CA ASP A 213 -2.55 -14.68 -25.53
C ASP A 213 -3.81 -14.78 -26.42
N THR A 214 -4.90 -15.28 -25.87
CA THR A 214 -6.21 -15.52 -26.48
C THR A 214 -6.96 -14.25 -26.87
N ASN A 215 -6.62 -13.09 -26.30
CA ASN A 215 -7.29 -11.81 -26.56
C ASN A 215 -6.33 -10.71 -27.06
N GLY A 216 -5.03 -11.01 -27.20
CA GLY A 216 -4.00 -10.02 -27.53
C GLY A 216 -2.60 -10.60 -27.52
N PHE A 217 -1.59 -9.73 -27.48
CA PHE A 217 -0.18 -10.14 -27.43
C PHE A 217 0.69 -9.06 -26.79
N TYR A 218 1.81 -9.49 -26.23
CA TYR A 218 2.82 -8.61 -25.63
C TYR A 218 3.87 -8.26 -26.67
N VAL A 219 4.27 -7.00 -26.71
CA VAL A 219 5.30 -6.47 -27.62
C VAL A 219 6.29 -5.63 -26.82
N GLN A 220 7.58 -5.78 -27.12
CA GLN A 220 8.64 -5.05 -26.43
C GLN A 220 9.62 -4.45 -27.43
N ASP A 221 10.10 -3.24 -27.15
CA ASP A 221 11.15 -2.59 -27.92
C ASP A 221 12.43 -3.45 -27.84
N ALA A 222 13.04 -3.71 -29.00
CA ALA A 222 14.23 -4.55 -29.08
C ALA A 222 15.47 -3.96 -28.39
N ASN A 223 15.52 -2.63 -28.26
CA ASN A 223 16.66 -1.90 -27.68
C ASN A 223 16.32 -1.25 -26.34
N GLY A 224 15.07 -0.81 -26.18
CA GLY A 224 14.62 -0.02 -25.04
C GLY A 224 15.37 1.30 -24.86
N ASP A 225 15.10 2.02 -23.77
CA ASP A 225 15.77 3.29 -23.43
C ASP A 225 16.84 3.15 -22.33
N ASN A 226 16.87 2.02 -21.60
CA ASN A 226 17.68 1.77 -20.40
C ASN A 226 17.34 2.69 -19.21
N ASN A 227 16.14 3.25 -19.19
CA ASN A 227 15.58 3.90 -18.03
C ASN A 227 14.84 2.85 -17.20
N ILE A 228 15.02 2.90 -15.87
CA ILE A 228 14.37 1.94 -14.98
C ILE A 228 12.98 2.41 -14.55
N ALA A 229 12.63 3.65 -14.89
CA ALA A 229 11.35 4.29 -14.58
C ALA A 229 10.33 4.21 -15.71
N THR A 230 10.66 3.55 -16.83
CA THR A 230 9.76 3.34 -17.96
C THR A 230 9.76 1.86 -18.33
N SER A 231 8.61 1.36 -18.77
CA SER A 231 8.54 0.05 -19.41
C SER A 231 8.84 0.17 -20.90
N ASP A 232 9.66 -0.76 -21.42
CA ASP A 232 9.92 -0.88 -22.87
C ASP A 232 8.89 -1.77 -23.58
N ALA A 233 7.83 -2.20 -22.89
CA ALA A 233 6.84 -3.14 -23.40
C ALA A 233 5.41 -2.65 -23.19
N LEU A 234 4.48 -3.23 -23.95
CA LEU A 234 3.05 -2.97 -23.79
C LEU A 234 2.23 -4.19 -24.21
N PHE A 235 0.98 -4.22 -23.76
CA PHE A 235 0.00 -5.18 -24.25
C PHE A 235 -0.80 -4.61 -25.43
N VAL A 236 -1.00 -5.41 -26.48
CA VAL A 236 -1.83 -5.07 -27.64
C VAL A 236 -3.11 -5.89 -27.60
N PHE A 237 -4.23 -5.25 -27.31
CA PHE A 237 -5.53 -5.89 -27.21
C PHE A 237 -6.19 -6.02 -28.59
N THR A 238 -6.60 -7.23 -28.96
CA THR A 238 -7.16 -7.55 -30.29
C THR A 238 -8.58 -8.12 -30.28
N ASP A 239 -9.27 -8.14 -29.12
CA ASP A 239 -10.58 -8.77 -28.86
C ASP A 239 -10.65 -10.31 -29.06
N ASP A 240 -9.87 -10.84 -30.00
CA ASP A 240 -9.78 -12.25 -30.39
C ASP A 240 -8.30 -12.65 -30.50
N ALA A 241 -8.03 -13.97 -30.53
CA ALA A 241 -6.67 -14.50 -30.66
C ALA A 241 -5.97 -13.96 -31.92
N PRO A 242 -4.82 -13.28 -31.76
CA PRO A 242 -4.15 -12.60 -32.86
C PRO A 242 -3.42 -13.60 -33.77
N THR A 243 -3.09 -13.18 -35.00
CA THR A 243 -2.41 -14.04 -35.98
C THR A 243 -0.88 -13.90 -35.98
N VAL A 244 -0.32 -13.06 -35.09
CA VAL A 244 1.12 -12.88 -34.91
C VAL A 244 1.72 -14.08 -34.19
N ALA A 245 3.04 -14.23 -34.28
CA ALA A 245 3.80 -15.24 -33.55
C ALA A 245 4.90 -14.60 -32.70
N VAL A 246 5.28 -15.24 -31.60
CA VAL A 246 6.44 -14.86 -30.79
C VAL A 246 7.69 -14.75 -31.69
N GLY A 247 8.42 -13.64 -31.57
CA GLY A 247 9.57 -13.30 -32.43
C GLY A 247 9.20 -12.58 -33.73
N ASP A 248 7.92 -12.33 -34.00
CA ASP A 248 7.52 -11.39 -35.05
C ASP A 248 7.90 -9.96 -34.66
N ASP A 249 8.45 -9.23 -35.60
CA ASP A 249 8.66 -7.79 -35.53
C ASP A 249 7.47 -7.11 -36.20
N VAL A 250 6.75 -6.30 -35.42
CA VAL A 250 5.46 -5.74 -35.81
C VAL A 250 5.49 -4.22 -35.76
N GLU A 251 4.79 -3.60 -36.71
CA GLU A 251 4.35 -2.21 -36.63
C GLU A 251 2.85 -2.21 -36.28
N ILE A 252 2.48 -1.36 -35.33
CA ILE A 252 1.15 -1.31 -34.72
C ILE A 252 0.67 0.14 -34.79
N GLU A 253 -0.43 0.38 -35.50
CA GLU A 253 -1.18 1.64 -35.44
C GLU A 253 -2.44 1.42 -34.60
N GLY A 254 -2.65 2.19 -33.54
CA GLY A 254 -3.78 2.01 -32.64
C GLY A 254 -3.97 3.16 -31.67
N THR A 255 -4.85 2.99 -30.69
CA THR A 255 -5.14 4.00 -29.66
C THR A 255 -4.62 3.54 -28.30
N VAL A 256 -3.84 4.38 -27.63
CA VAL A 256 -3.39 4.12 -26.25
C VAL A 256 -4.58 4.22 -25.31
N SER A 257 -4.73 3.25 -24.41
CA SER A 257 -5.81 3.22 -23.42
C SER A 257 -5.35 2.60 -22.12
N GLU A 258 -5.95 3.07 -21.03
CA GLU A 258 -5.83 2.49 -19.69
C GLU A 258 -6.89 1.41 -19.48
N PHE A 259 -6.47 0.21 -19.11
CA PHE A 259 -7.36 -0.91 -18.78
C PHE A 259 -7.27 -1.25 -17.29
N THR A 260 -8.38 -1.11 -16.57
CA THR A 260 -8.48 -1.53 -15.17
C THR A 260 -9.10 -2.93 -15.09
N PRO A 261 -8.35 -3.96 -14.65
CA PRO A 261 -8.88 -5.31 -14.48
C PRO A 261 -10.08 -5.32 -13.52
N GLY A 262 -11.18 -5.96 -13.93
CA GLY A 262 -12.43 -5.99 -13.16
C GLY A 262 -13.22 -4.66 -13.11
N GLY A 263 -12.67 -3.57 -13.66
CA GLY A 263 -13.30 -2.24 -13.72
C GLY A 263 -12.97 -1.34 -12.52
N LEU A 264 -13.30 -0.05 -12.65
CA LEU A 264 -12.86 1.01 -11.72
C LEU A 264 -13.29 0.79 -10.25
N ASP A 265 -14.41 0.11 -10.00
CA ASP A 265 -14.93 -0.12 -8.66
C ASP A 265 -14.08 -1.14 -7.86
N THR A 266 -13.19 -1.89 -8.53
CA THR A 266 -12.28 -2.86 -7.88
C THR A 266 -11.08 -2.21 -7.21
N ARG A 267 -10.84 -0.91 -7.43
CA ARG A 267 -9.69 -0.16 -6.89
C ARG A 267 -8.32 -0.71 -7.34
N ASN A 268 -8.33 -1.48 -8.42
CA ASN A 268 -7.15 -1.93 -9.14
C ASN A 268 -6.44 -0.78 -9.86
N LEU A 269 -5.12 -0.90 -10.07
CA LEU A 269 -4.40 -0.07 -11.02
C LEU A 269 -4.93 -0.28 -12.45
N SER A 270 -4.68 0.69 -13.33
CA SER A 270 -4.82 0.48 -14.76
C SER A 270 -3.55 -0.09 -15.35
N THR A 271 -3.68 -0.70 -16.52
CA THR A 271 -2.55 -1.11 -17.36
C THR A 271 -2.58 -0.37 -18.68
N THR A 272 -1.41 0.00 -19.19
CA THR A 272 -1.29 0.68 -20.48
C THR A 272 -1.34 -0.33 -21.62
N GLN A 273 -2.30 -0.15 -22.53
CA GLN A 273 -2.45 -1.02 -23.70
C GLN A 273 -2.77 -0.25 -24.99
N ILE A 274 -2.58 -0.92 -26.13
CA ILE A 274 -3.07 -0.45 -27.43
C ILE A 274 -4.37 -1.16 -27.80
N THR A 275 -5.40 -0.37 -28.13
CA THR A 275 -6.71 -0.83 -28.60
C THR A 275 -6.99 -0.40 -30.05
N ASP A 276 -7.99 -1.02 -30.67
CA ASP A 276 -8.33 -0.88 -32.09
C ASP A 276 -7.11 -1.01 -33.05
N PRO A 277 -6.21 -2.01 -32.86
CA PRO A 277 -4.94 -2.02 -33.54
C PRO A 277 -5.04 -2.46 -35.02
N THR A 278 -4.24 -1.83 -35.87
CA THR A 278 -3.85 -2.31 -37.20
C THR A 278 -2.41 -2.81 -37.12
N ILE A 279 -2.21 -4.10 -37.39
CA ILE A 279 -0.93 -4.79 -37.17
C ILE A 279 -0.31 -5.20 -38.50
N THR A 280 0.96 -4.83 -38.70
CA THR A 280 1.76 -5.24 -39.86
C THR A 280 3.00 -5.99 -39.40
N VAL A 281 3.08 -7.29 -39.70
CA VAL A 281 4.32 -8.08 -39.49
C VAL A 281 5.36 -7.69 -40.52
N ARG A 282 6.49 -7.15 -40.06
CA ARG A 282 7.62 -6.67 -40.87
C ARG A 282 8.66 -7.76 -41.08
N SER A 283 8.93 -8.54 -40.04
CA SER A 283 9.81 -9.71 -40.09
C SER A 283 9.39 -10.74 -39.04
N SER A 284 9.91 -11.97 -39.15
CA SER A 284 9.56 -13.12 -38.29
C SER A 284 10.82 -13.86 -37.85
N ASP A 285 10.69 -14.69 -36.82
CA ASP A 285 11.77 -15.49 -36.23
C ASP A 285 12.95 -14.63 -35.71
N ASN A 286 12.67 -13.42 -35.23
CA ASN A 286 13.67 -12.56 -34.62
C ASN A 286 14.09 -13.07 -33.23
N ALA A 287 15.28 -12.65 -32.78
CA ALA A 287 15.67 -12.90 -31.40
C ALA A 287 14.79 -12.06 -30.46
N LEU A 288 14.35 -12.66 -29.36
CA LEU A 288 13.59 -11.94 -28.34
C LEU A 288 14.50 -10.92 -27.62
N PRO A 289 13.93 -9.80 -27.16
CA PRO A 289 14.62 -8.88 -26.25
C PRO A 289 15.20 -9.63 -25.04
N THR A 290 16.33 -9.14 -24.52
CA THR A 290 16.92 -9.68 -23.31
C THR A 290 15.98 -9.45 -22.13
N THR A 291 15.84 -10.45 -21.26
CA THR A 291 15.03 -10.30 -20.05
C THR A 291 15.64 -9.31 -19.08
N VAL A 292 14.78 -8.58 -18.39
CA VAL A 292 15.15 -7.91 -17.15
C VAL A 292 15.25 -8.99 -16.07
N LEU A 293 16.42 -9.10 -15.45
CA LEU A 293 16.65 -10.06 -14.38
C LEU A 293 16.15 -9.46 -13.06
N LEU A 294 15.26 -10.18 -12.37
CA LEU A 294 14.80 -9.84 -11.02
C LEU A 294 15.61 -10.68 -10.03
N GLY A 295 16.45 -10.02 -9.23
CA GLY A 295 17.45 -10.65 -8.37
C GLY A 295 18.79 -9.89 -8.36
N ALA A 296 19.77 -10.43 -7.64
CA ALA A 296 21.06 -9.80 -7.35
C ALA A 296 21.89 -9.53 -8.62
N GLY A 297 21.62 -10.25 -9.71
CA GLY A 297 22.20 -10.01 -11.03
C GLY A 297 21.58 -8.86 -11.82
N GLY A 298 20.45 -8.29 -11.36
CA GLY A 298 19.68 -7.27 -12.06
C GLY A 298 18.97 -6.29 -11.13
N ARG A 299 17.65 -6.21 -11.22
CA ARG A 299 16.80 -5.33 -10.39
C ARG A 299 16.32 -6.12 -9.17
N LEU A 300 16.49 -5.56 -7.97
CA LEU A 300 15.93 -6.15 -6.75
C LEU A 300 14.59 -5.50 -6.44
N PRO A 301 13.52 -6.28 -6.22
CA PRO A 301 12.27 -5.74 -5.69
C PRO A 301 12.52 -5.00 -4.36
N PRO A 302 11.90 -3.83 -4.13
CA PRO A 302 11.96 -3.13 -2.85
C PRO A 302 11.34 -3.96 -1.72
N THR A 303 11.85 -3.78 -0.49
CA THR A 303 11.48 -4.58 0.70
C THR A 303 10.95 -3.73 1.86
N GLU A 304 10.76 -2.42 1.66
CA GLU A 304 10.36 -1.51 2.73
C GLU A 304 8.96 -0.95 2.47
N ASN A 305 8.76 -0.29 1.32
CA ASN A 305 7.52 0.40 1.02
C ASN A 305 6.79 -0.21 -0.17
N ILE A 306 5.48 -0.34 -0.05
CA ILE A 306 4.61 -0.53 -1.21
C ILE A 306 4.58 0.78 -2.02
N ASP A 307 4.24 1.86 -1.34
CA ASP A 307 4.23 3.25 -1.81
C ASP A 307 4.30 4.16 -0.57
N ASP A 308 5.23 5.12 -0.53
CA ASP A 308 5.45 5.95 0.66
C ASP A 308 4.92 7.39 0.57
N ASP A 309 4.43 7.79 -0.61
CA ASP A 309 4.02 9.16 -0.90
C ASP A 309 2.68 9.32 -1.66
N ALA A 310 1.89 8.25 -1.70
CA ALA A 310 0.58 8.14 -2.35
C ALA A 310 0.64 8.49 -3.85
N PHE A 311 1.57 7.86 -4.58
CA PHE A 311 1.85 8.13 -6.00
C PHE A 311 2.34 9.54 -6.30
N GLY A 312 2.98 10.21 -5.34
CA GLY A 312 3.51 11.56 -5.47
C GLY A 312 4.75 11.63 -6.35
N ALA A 313 5.57 10.59 -6.33
CA ALA A 313 6.75 10.41 -7.16
C ALA A 313 6.78 8.98 -7.71
N PHE A 314 7.38 8.80 -8.89
CA PHE A 314 7.58 7.48 -9.50
C PHE A 314 9.01 7.02 -9.21
N GLU A 315 9.19 6.27 -8.13
CA GLU A 315 10.46 5.86 -7.54
C GLU A 315 10.62 4.31 -7.51
N PRO A 316 10.85 3.67 -8.68
CA PRO A 316 10.90 2.20 -8.83
C PRO A 316 12.09 1.51 -8.13
N THR A 317 12.87 2.25 -7.34
CA THR A 317 13.96 1.73 -6.51
C THR A 317 13.60 1.62 -5.03
N THR A 318 12.54 2.30 -4.59
CA THR A 318 12.11 2.37 -3.19
C THR A 318 10.69 1.86 -3.02
N ASP A 319 9.87 2.00 -4.05
CA ASP A 319 8.43 1.76 -3.98
C ASP A 319 8.11 0.50 -4.79
N GLY A 320 7.54 -0.50 -4.10
CA GLY A 320 7.20 -1.79 -4.72
C GLY A 320 6.23 -1.64 -5.88
N ILE A 321 5.26 -0.72 -5.76
CA ILE A 321 4.26 -0.48 -6.81
C ILE A 321 4.90 0.09 -8.08
N ASP A 322 5.76 1.10 -7.95
CA ASP A 322 6.51 1.69 -9.06
C ASP A 322 7.49 0.70 -9.69
N PHE A 323 8.11 -0.15 -8.86
CA PHE A 323 9.03 -1.17 -9.32
C PHE A 323 8.34 -2.09 -10.32
N PHE A 324 7.16 -2.61 -10.00
CA PHE A 324 6.44 -3.51 -10.89
C PHE A 324 5.75 -2.78 -12.05
N GLU A 325 5.22 -1.58 -11.82
CA GLU A 325 4.65 -0.73 -12.89
C GLU A 325 5.69 -0.45 -13.98
N SER A 326 6.92 -0.11 -13.60
CA SER A 326 8.03 0.09 -14.55
C SER A 326 8.45 -1.16 -15.33
N LEU A 327 7.89 -2.33 -14.99
CA LEU A 327 8.11 -3.60 -15.68
C LEU A 327 6.88 -4.04 -16.48
N GLU A 328 5.80 -3.27 -16.50
CA GLU A 328 4.54 -3.64 -17.14
C GLU A 328 4.74 -4.15 -18.58
N GLY A 329 4.25 -5.35 -18.88
CA GLY A 329 4.38 -5.98 -20.19
C GLY A 329 5.79 -6.50 -20.53
N MET A 330 6.82 -6.12 -19.77
CA MET A 330 8.21 -6.46 -20.07
C MET A 330 8.47 -7.94 -19.86
N ARG A 331 9.39 -8.47 -20.66
CA ARG A 331 9.93 -9.80 -20.44
C ARG A 331 10.93 -9.80 -19.28
N VAL A 332 10.63 -10.55 -18.22
CA VAL A 332 11.44 -10.64 -17.00
C VAL A 332 11.92 -12.07 -16.73
N THR A 333 12.92 -12.22 -15.86
CA THR A 333 13.32 -13.50 -15.29
C THR A 333 13.44 -13.37 -13.78
N VAL A 334 12.60 -14.10 -13.05
CA VAL A 334 12.68 -14.24 -11.59
C VAL A 334 13.82 -15.20 -11.29
N GLU A 335 14.93 -14.70 -10.75
CA GLU A 335 16.15 -15.48 -10.52
C GLU A 335 15.99 -16.36 -9.29
N ASN A 336 16.26 -17.66 -9.43
CA ASN A 336 16.18 -18.66 -8.35
C ASN A 336 14.94 -18.52 -7.43
N ALA A 337 13.76 -18.43 -8.04
CA ALA A 337 12.50 -18.24 -7.34
C ALA A 337 12.25 -19.35 -6.31
N VAL A 338 11.77 -18.96 -5.13
CA VAL A 338 11.32 -19.88 -4.07
C VAL A 338 9.90 -19.51 -3.66
N ALA A 339 9.03 -20.52 -3.52
CA ALA A 339 7.64 -20.33 -3.14
C ALA A 339 7.53 -19.86 -1.67
N VAL A 340 6.79 -18.78 -1.44
CA VAL A 340 6.46 -18.26 -0.09
C VAL A 340 5.00 -18.51 0.30
N SER A 341 4.21 -19.08 -0.61
CA SER A 341 2.89 -19.66 -0.37
C SER A 341 2.77 -21.01 -1.05
N GLY A 342 1.82 -21.84 -0.60
CA GLY A 342 1.35 -22.94 -1.44
C GLY A 342 0.63 -22.40 -2.68
N THR A 343 0.60 -23.18 -3.77
CA THR A 343 -0.18 -22.83 -4.96
C THR A 343 -1.64 -22.57 -4.58
N SER A 344 -2.18 -21.43 -4.99
CA SER A 344 -3.57 -21.06 -4.68
C SER A 344 -4.57 -21.89 -5.49
N ARG A 345 -5.86 -21.82 -5.13
CA ARG A 345 -6.93 -22.50 -5.89
C ARG A 345 -7.08 -21.95 -7.32
N PHE A 346 -6.52 -20.77 -7.59
CA PHE A 346 -6.52 -20.12 -8.90
C PHE A 346 -5.26 -20.39 -9.70
N GLY A 347 -4.31 -21.18 -9.18
CA GLY A 347 -3.05 -21.51 -9.85
C GLY A 347 -1.90 -20.55 -9.50
N GLU A 348 -2.12 -19.54 -8.66
CA GLU A 348 -1.11 -18.51 -8.35
C GLU A 348 0.00 -19.09 -7.45
N ILE A 349 1.25 -18.78 -7.75
CA ILE A 349 2.42 -19.11 -6.92
C ILE A 349 3.14 -17.82 -6.54
N PHE A 350 3.09 -17.44 -5.26
CA PHE A 350 3.86 -16.30 -4.77
C PHE A 350 5.27 -16.73 -4.41
N THR A 351 6.25 -15.93 -4.84
CA THR A 351 7.67 -16.22 -4.68
C THR A 351 8.47 -15.01 -4.23
N VAL A 352 9.69 -15.27 -3.80
CA VAL A 352 10.76 -14.26 -3.68
C VAL A 352 11.94 -14.64 -4.56
N VAL A 353 12.72 -13.64 -4.98
CA VAL A 353 13.94 -13.81 -5.78
C VAL A 353 15.11 -14.35 -4.94
N ASP A 354 16.13 -14.88 -5.58
CA ASP A 354 17.41 -15.25 -4.97
C ASP A 354 17.31 -16.22 -3.78
N GLN A 355 16.33 -17.13 -3.79
CA GLN A 355 16.04 -18.01 -2.65
C GLN A 355 15.72 -17.25 -1.35
N GLY A 356 15.22 -16.02 -1.45
CA GLY A 356 14.86 -15.16 -0.32
C GLY A 356 16.03 -14.36 0.28
N ASP A 357 17.21 -14.31 -0.37
CA ASP A 357 18.30 -13.45 0.11
C ASP A 357 17.90 -11.96 0.00
N GLY A 358 17.70 -11.32 1.16
CA GLY A 358 17.30 -9.93 1.25
C GLY A 358 15.80 -9.69 1.42
N ALA A 359 14.95 -10.72 1.33
CA ALA A 359 13.54 -10.61 1.68
C ALA A 359 13.37 -10.29 3.18
N THR A 360 12.40 -9.44 3.48
CA THR A 360 11.96 -9.14 4.85
C THR A 360 10.76 -10.03 5.20
N GLY A 361 10.40 -10.14 6.47
CA GLY A 361 9.29 -11.03 6.90
C GLY A 361 9.47 -12.55 6.69
N LEU A 362 10.56 -13.04 6.07
CA LEU A 362 10.72 -14.45 5.73
C LEU A 362 10.86 -15.35 6.98
N SER A 363 9.97 -16.34 7.11
CA SER A 363 9.96 -17.26 8.24
C SER A 363 10.99 -18.38 8.13
N ASP A 364 11.24 -19.08 9.24
CA ASP A 364 12.10 -20.27 9.25
C ASP A 364 11.52 -21.41 8.39
N ARG A 365 10.21 -21.36 8.10
CA ARG A 365 9.49 -22.33 7.26
C ARG A 365 9.34 -21.88 5.81
N GLY A 366 9.70 -20.63 5.50
CA GLY A 366 9.77 -20.08 4.14
C GLY A 366 8.57 -19.20 3.75
N THR A 367 7.62 -18.96 4.65
CA THR A 367 6.51 -18.03 4.44
C THR A 367 6.98 -16.58 4.54
N LEU A 368 6.19 -15.64 4.00
CA LEU A 368 6.46 -14.21 4.08
C LEU A 368 5.45 -13.53 5.02
N ASN A 369 5.85 -13.29 6.27
CA ASN A 369 4.95 -12.77 7.31
C ASN A 369 4.81 -11.25 7.19
N ILE A 370 3.60 -10.73 7.34
CA ILE A 370 3.39 -9.28 7.45
C ILE A 370 3.75 -8.78 8.84
N SER A 371 4.13 -7.50 8.93
CA SER A 371 4.37 -6.77 10.17
C SER A 371 3.78 -5.36 10.08
N PRO A 372 3.72 -4.58 11.19
CA PRO A 372 3.19 -3.22 11.16
C PRO A 372 3.83 -2.30 10.11
N ASP A 373 5.11 -2.53 9.79
CA ASP A 373 5.90 -1.70 8.89
C ASP A 373 6.33 -2.44 7.61
N ASP A 374 5.81 -3.65 7.36
CA ASP A 374 6.17 -4.48 6.21
C ASP A 374 4.98 -5.30 5.69
N PHE A 375 4.53 -4.98 4.47
CA PHE A 375 3.46 -5.68 3.75
C PHE A 375 3.97 -6.49 2.55
N ASN A 376 5.27 -6.77 2.56
CA ASN A 376 6.01 -7.58 1.61
C ASN A 376 5.94 -7.08 0.15
N PRO A 377 6.41 -5.85 -0.14
CA PRO A 377 6.49 -5.31 -1.50
C PRO A 377 7.36 -6.15 -2.45
N GLU A 378 8.26 -7.00 -1.94
CA GLU A 378 9.22 -7.76 -2.74
C GLU A 378 8.68 -9.05 -3.36
N LYS A 379 7.45 -9.42 -3.02
CA LYS A 379 6.84 -10.67 -3.49
C LYS A 379 6.57 -10.61 -4.99
N VAL A 380 6.85 -11.71 -5.68
CA VAL A 380 6.59 -11.87 -7.12
C VAL A 380 5.58 -12.98 -7.32
N GLN A 381 4.41 -12.63 -7.86
CA GLN A 381 3.39 -13.61 -8.25
C GLN A 381 3.75 -14.22 -9.60
N ILE A 382 3.82 -15.54 -9.66
CA ILE A 382 3.90 -16.32 -10.89
C ILE A 382 2.51 -16.90 -11.11
N ASP A 383 1.89 -16.59 -12.25
CA ASP A 383 0.48 -16.91 -12.47
C ASP A 383 0.24 -17.80 -13.69
N GLU A 384 -0.84 -18.58 -13.61
CA GLU A 384 -1.29 -19.46 -14.68
C GLU A 384 -2.11 -18.69 -15.72
N ASP A 385 -1.48 -18.35 -16.84
CA ASP A 385 -2.17 -17.98 -18.07
C ASP A 385 -2.03 -19.07 -19.15
N SER A 386 -3.03 -19.96 -19.20
CA SER A 386 -3.12 -21.04 -20.19
C SER A 386 -3.20 -20.58 -21.66
N GLY A 387 -3.43 -19.28 -21.91
CA GLY A 387 -3.37 -18.70 -23.24
C GLY A 387 -1.95 -18.46 -23.75
N ILE A 388 -0.98 -18.28 -22.84
CA ILE A 388 0.41 -17.93 -23.14
C ILE A 388 1.32 -19.17 -23.26
N PHE A 389 1.08 -20.23 -22.48
CA PHE A 389 1.94 -21.42 -22.43
C PHE A 389 1.24 -22.74 -22.79
N ASP A 390 2.03 -23.82 -22.97
CA ASP A 390 1.56 -25.19 -23.32
C ASP A 390 2.25 -26.26 -22.45
N PHE A 391 2.33 -26.02 -21.14
CA PHE A 391 2.82 -26.98 -20.14
C PHE A 391 1.85 -27.07 -18.96
N ASP A 392 1.94 -28.16 -18.19
CA ASP A 392 1.09 -28.35 -17.00
C ASP A 392 1.63 -27.47 -15.86
N PHE A 393 0.84 -26.52 -15.36
CA PHE A 393 1.26 -25.63 -14.29
C PHE A 393 1.43 -26.41 -12.96
N PRO A 394 2.49 -26.16 -12.17
CA PRO A 394 2.83 -27.01 -11.04
C PRO A 394 2.08 -26.63 -9.75
N GLU A 395 1.81 -27.63 -8.91
CA GLU A 395 1.46 -27.44 -7.50
C GLU A 395 2.73 -27.46 -6.65
N VAL A 396 2.95 -26.43 -5.85
CA VAL A 396 4.11 -26.28 -4.95
C VAL A 396 3.67 -25.93 -3.54
N ASN A 397 4.47 -26.32 -2.56
CA ASN A 397 4.31 -25.87 -1.18
C ASN A 397 5.35 -24.78 -0.86
N VAL A 398 5.15 -24.09 0.26
CA VAL A 398 6.13 -23.14 0.78
C VAL A 398 7.54 -23.77 0.85
N GLY A 399 8.53 -23.01 0.40
CA GLY A 399 9.94 -23.38 0.39
C GLY A 399 10.38 -24.19 -0.84
N ASP A 400 9.47 -24.72 -1.64
CA ASP A 400 9.85 -25.39 -2.89
C ASP A 400 10.54 -24.37 -3.84
N THR A 401 11.69 -24.74 -4.41
CA THR A 401 12.44 -23.86 -5.32
C THR A 401 12.02 -24.12 -6.75
N LEU A 402 11.65 -23.08 -7.50
CA LEU A 402 11.24 -23.17 -8.89
C LEU A 402 12.42 -23.02 -9.87
N GLY A 403 13.56 -22.50 -9.37
CA GLY A 403 14.67 -22.09 -10.22
C GLY A 403 14.37 -20.78 -10.94
N ASP A 404 14.97 -20.55 -12.11
CA ASP A 404 14.69 -19.35 -12.89
C ASP A 404 13.34 -19.47 -13.60
N VAL A 405 12.48 -18.45 -13.46
CA VAL A 405 11.18 -18.38 -14.13
C VAL A 405 11.15 -17.17 -15.05
N THR A 406 10.99 -17.41 -16.35
CA THR A 406 10.99 -16.37 -17.38
C THR A 406 9.59 -16.14 -17.93
N GLY A 407 9.12 -14.91 -17.90
CA GLY A 407 7.75 -14.54 -18.27
C GLY A 407 7.60 -13.11 -18.74
N VAL A 408 6.36 -12.70 -19.04
CA VAL A 408 5.97 -11.30 -19.25
C VAL A 408 5.20 -10.81 -18.02
N VAL A 409 5.33 -9.53 -17.68
CA VAL A 409 4.63 -8.94 -16.54
C VAL A 409 3.24 -8.44 -16.96
N GLY A 410 2.21 -8.85 -16.25
CA GLY A 410 0.86 -8.28 -16.31
C GLY A 410 0.43 -7.75 -14.95
N TYR A 411 -0.81 -7.30 -14.87
CA TYR A 411 -1.43 -6.88 -13.62
C TYR A 411 -2.90 -7.29 -13.63
N SER A 412 -3.32 -7.98 -12.56
CA SER A 412 -4.69 -8.44 -12.37
C SER A 412 -4.97 -8.65 -10.88
N PHE A 413 -6.25 -8.58 -10.50
CA PHE A 413 -6.73 -8.83 -9.12
C PHE A 413 -5.88 -8.23 -7.98
N GLY A 414 -5.32 -7.05 -8.20
CA GLY A 414 -4.59 -6.34 -7.16
C GLY A 414 -3.10 -6.64 -7.06
N ASN A 415 -2.53 -7.37 -8.03
CA ASN A 415 -1.14 -7.79 -8.02
C ASN A 415 -0.54 -7.73 -9.43
N PHE A 416 0.78 -7.52 -9.48
CA PHE A 416 1.55 -7.74 -10.69
C PHE A 416 1.92 -9.22 -10.83
N GLU A 417 1.77 -9.74 -12.03
CA GLU A 417 1.82 -11.17 -12.33
C GLU A 417 2.90 -11.44 -13.37
N VAL A 418 3.76 -12.43 -13.13
CA VAL A 418 4.69 -12.94 -14.14
C VAL A 418 4.04 -14.14 -14.81
N TYR A 419 3.55 -13.96 -16.04
CA TYR A 419 3.01 -15.06 -16.86
C TYR A 419 4.16 -15.81 -17.54
N PRO A 420 4.42 -17.08 -17.18
CA PRO A 420 5.57 -17.80 -17.71
C PRO A 420 5.47 -18.01 -19.22
N THR A 421 6.57 -17.72 -19.91
CA THR A 421 6.74 -17.95 -21.37
C THR A 421 7.65 -19.14 -21.67
N GLU A 422 8.31 -19.67 -20.63
CA GLU A 422 9.20 -20.83 -20.71
C GLU A 422 8.83 -21.86 -19.64
N ASP A 423 8.88 -23.14 -20.00
CA ASP A 423 8.62 -24.25 -19.07
C ASP A 423 9.72 -24.36 -18.01
N PHE A 424 9.39 -23.99 -16.78
CA PHE A 424 10.27 -24.05 -15.61
C PHE A 424 10.07 -25.33 -14.77
N THR A 425 9.05 -26.14 -15.07
CA THR A 425 8.59 -27.24 -14.20
C THR A 425 9.66 -28.30 -13.93
N GLY A 426 10.59 -28.48 -14.87
CA GLY A 426 11.72 -29.40 -14.75
C GLY A 426 12.79 -29.00 -13.72
N ASN A 427 12.75 -27.76 -13.23
CA ASN A 427 13.70 -27.20 -12.26
C ASN A 427 13.19 -27.28 -10.81
N ILE A 428 11.92 -27.66 -10.60
CA ILE A 428 11.30 -27.64 -9.28
C ILE A 428 11.98 -28.65 -8.35
N GLU A 429 12.47 -28.17 -7.22
CA GLU A 429 13.00 -29.00 -6.13
C GLU A 429 12.18 -28.78 -4.87
N SER A 430 11.63 -29.86 -4.31
CA SER A 430 10.82 -29.74 -3.10
C SER A 430 11.66 -29.50 -1.85
N ALA A 431 11.22 -28.57 -1.00
CA ALA A 431 11.78 -28.36 0.34
C ALA A 431 11.49 -29.52 1.29
N GLY A 432 10.52 -30.39 0.97
CA GLY A 432 10.10 -31.49 1.82
C GLY A 432 9.37 -31.00 3.08
N LEU A 433 8.62 -29.89 2.95
CA LEU A 433 7.78 -29.34 4.01
C LEU A 433 6.88 -30.41 4.62
N GLN A 434 6.73 -30.40 5.95
CA GLN A 434 5.88 -31.35 6.68
C GLN A 434 4.98 -30.59 7.63
N ALA A 435 3.73 -31.05 7.73
CA ALA A 435 2.78 -30.54 8.69
C ALA A 435 3.34 -30.68 10.12
N GLU A 436 3.23 -29.62 10.89
CA GLU A 436 3.75 -29.54 12.24
C GLU A 436 2.99 -30.45 13.20
N THR A 437 3.66 -30.93 14.25
CA THR A 437 3.01 -31.62 15.36
C THR A 437 3.37 -30.91 16.65
N THR A 438 2.35 -30.46 17.38
CA THR A 438 2.55 -29.80 18.67
C THR A 438 3.18 -30.74 19.69
N ASN A 439 3.97 -30.15 20.59
CA ASN A 439 4.45 -30.84 21.80
C ASN A 439 3.55 -30.56 23.02
N LEU A 440 2.51 -29.73 22.86
CA LEU A 440 1.58 -29.37 23.92
C LEU A 440 0.51 -30.46 24.09
N VAL A 441 0.75 -31.35 25.05
CA VAL A 441 -0.21 -32.40 25.42
C VAL A 441 -0.81 -32.11 26.79
N GLY A 442 -2.13 -32.27 26.92
CA GLY A 442 -2.83 -32.18 28.19
C GLY A 442 -2.35 -33.24 29.19
N THR A 443 -2.33 -32.89 30.48
CA THR A 443 -1.93 -33.81 31.56
C THR A 443 -3.04 -33.92 32.61
N ALA A 444 -2.75 -34.60 33.73
CA ALA A 444 -3.70 -34.65 34.83
C ALA A 444 -3.97 -33.27 35.45
N ASP A 445 -3.00 -32.35 35.31
CA ASP A 445 -2.99 -31.04 35.97
C ASP A 445 -3.08 -29.89 34.94
N GLN A 446 -3.01 -30.21 33.64
CA GLN A 446 -3.04 -29.23 32.56
C GLN A 446 -4.14 -29.55 31.56
N VAL A 447 -4.91 -28.54 31.18
CA VAL A 447 -5.98 -28.64 30.15
C VAL A 447 -5.47 -28.04 28.84
N THR A 448 -5.90 -28.60 27.72
CA THR A 448 -5.60 -28.10 26.37
C THR A 448 -6.84 -27.57 25.69
N ILE A 449 -6.77 -26.38 25.11
CA ILE A 449 -7.87 -25.70 24.43
C ILE A 449 -7.38 -25.26 23.05
N ALA A 450 -8.02 -25.73 21.99
CA ALA A 450 -7.68 -25.37 20.62
C ALA A 450 -8.73 -24.43 20.01
N SER A 451 -8.30 -23.65 19.00
CA SER A 451 -9.19 -22.98 18.06
C SER A 451 -8.90 -23.51 16.66
N TYR A 452 -9.94 -23.78 15.86
CA TYR A 452 -9.75 -24.30 14.52
C TYR A 452 -10.92 -23.92 13.59
N ASN A 453 -10.65 -23.04 12.62
CA ASN A 453 -11.53 -22.78 11.50
C ASN A 453 -11.44 -23.96 10.52
N VAL A 454 -12.57 -24.64 10.30
CA VAL A 454 -12.64 -25.89 9.52
C VAL A 454 -13.14 -25.72 8.08
N LEU A 455 -13.18 -24.49 7.57
CA LEU A 455 -13.52 -24.16 6.19
C LEU A 455 -14.87 -24.76 5.76
N ASN A 456 -15.95 -24.07 6.12
CA ASN A 456 -17.34 -24.36 5.75
C ASN A 456 -17.87 -25.79 5.96
N LEU A 457 -17.22 -26.60 6.79
CA LEU A 457 -17.48 -28.03 6.93
C LEU A 457 -18.97 -28.42 7.03
N ASP A 458 -19.44 -29.23 6.10
CA ASP A 458 -20.79 -29.80 6.01
C ASP A 458 -20.76 -31.30 5.60
N PRO A 459 -21.83 -32.09 5.84
CA PRO A 459 -21.81 -33.54 5.65
C PRO A 459 -22.34 -34.02 4.29
N ILE A 460 -22.68 -33.12 3.38
CA ILE A 460 -23.26 -33.43 2.07
C ILE A 460 -22.21 -33.34 0.96
N VAL A 461 -22.60 -33.87 -0.21
CA VAL A 461 -21.87 -33.74 -1.46
C VAL A 461 -22.74 -32.81 -2.28
N GLU A 462 -22.34 -31.56 -2.44
CA GLU A 462 -23.21 -30.54 -3.02
C GLU A 462 -23.49 -30.78 -4.51
N ASP A 463 -24.72 -30.49 -4.93
CA ASP A 463 -25.13 -30.52 -6.33
C ASP A 463 -25.27 -29.08 -6.84
N VAL A 464 -24.48 -28.71 -7.87
CA VAL A 464 -24.56 -27.39 -8.54
C VAL A 464 -25.98 -26.98 -8.94
N ASN A 465 -26.89 -27.93 -9.15
CA ASN A 465 -28.29 -27.61 -9.48
C ASN A 465 -29.12 -27.11 -8.26
N ASN A 466 -28.56 -27.23 -7.05
CA ASN A 466 -29.19 -26.98 -5.76
C ASN A 466 -28.44 -25.94 -4.91
N VAL A 467 -27.40 -25.28 -5.42
CA VAL A 467 -26.73 -24.13 -4.76
C VAL A 467 -27.24 -22.81 -5.34
N ASP A 468 -26.90 -21.67 -4.73
CA ASP A 468 -27.40 -20.37 -5.16
C ASP A 468 -26.95 -20.04 -6.60
N GLU A 469 -27.85 -19.40 -7.35
CA GLU A 469 -27.70 -19.08 -8.78
C GLU A 469 -27.26 -20.22 -9.73
N GLN A 470 -27.14 -21.46 -9.24
CA GLN A 470 -26.47 -22.59 -9.90
C GLN A 470 -25.00 -22.30 -10.21
N ASP A 471 -24.34 -21.52 -9.35
CA ASP A 471 -22.93 -21.19 -9.48
C ASP A 471 -22.08 -22.42 -9.10
N PRO A 472 -21.25 -22.97 -10.02
CA PRO A 472 -20.34 -24.04 -9.68
C PRO A 472 -19.28 -23.64 -8.64
N ASP A 473 -19.00 -22.35 -8.45
CA ASP A 473 -18.05 -21.86 -7.44
C ASP A 473 -18.63 -21.92 -6.02
N ASP A 474 -19.96 -22.00 -5.91
CA ASP A 474 -20.69 -22.19 -4.64
C ASP A 474 -20.84 -23.69 -4.28
N VAL A 475 -20.21 -24.61 -5.03
CA VAL A 475 -20.20 -26.05 -4.75
C VAL A 475 -18.95 -26.42 -3.96
N ASP A 476 -19.16 -26.69 -2.69
CA ASP A 476 -18.25 -27.31 -1.73
C ASP A 476 -18.51 -28.84 -1.70
N ASP A 477 -17.48 -29.67 -1.89
CA ASP A 477 -17.61 -31.14 -1.70
C ASP A 477 -16.71 -31.66 -0.57
N ASP A 478 -16.89 -31.10 0.62
CA ASP A 478 -16.28 -31.52 1.89
C ASP A 478 -16.17 -33.04 2.07
N GLU A 479 -17.29 -33.74 1.87
CA GLU A 479 -17.36 -35.18 2.05
C GLU A 479 -16.69 -35.94 0.90
N GLY A 480 -16.84 -35.48 -0.34
CA GLY A 480 -16.22 -36.09 -1.51
C GLY A 480 -14.71 -35.94 -1.53
N ASP A 481 -14.21 -34.82 -1.02
CA ASP A 481 -12.78 -34.50 -0.91
C ASP A 481 -12.14 -35.14 0.32
N GLY A 482 -12.95 -35.62 1.27
CA GLY A 482 -12.48 -36.30 2.47
C GLY A 482 -12.00 -35.35 3.57
N ARG A 483 -12.49 -34.10 3.59
CA ARG A 483 -12.09 -33.04 4.53
C ARG A 483 -12.28 -33.47 5.99
N PHE A 484 -13.39 -34.15 6.32
CA PHE A 484 -13.60 -34.74 7.66
C PHE A 484 -12.45 -35.64 8.14
N ALA A 485 -11.91 -36.48 7.24
CA ALA A 485 -10.84 -37.38 7.60
C ALA A 485 -9.52 -36.62 7.78
N ALA A 486 -9.25 -35.62 6.92
CA ALA A 486 -8.06 -34.78 7.02
C ALA A 486 -8.06 -33.96 8.33
N ILE A 487 -9.16 -33.27 8.64
CA ILE A 487 -9.33 -32.52 9.91
C ILE A 487 -9.19 -33.47 11.11
N ALA A 488 -9.83 -34.64 11.06
CA ALA A 488 -9.73 -35.64 12.12
C ALA A 488 -8.28 -36.12 12.35
N GLU A 489 -7.54 -36.35 11.27
CA GLU A 489 -6.12 -36.74 11.36
C GLU A 489 -5.26 -35.60 11.93
N GLN A 490 -5.51 -34.34 11.55
CA GLN A 490 -4.82 -33.20 12.14
C GLN A 490 -5.14 -33.04 13.64
N ILE A 491 -6.40 -33.17 14.05
CA ILE A 491 -6.81 -33.14 15.47
C ILE A 491 -6.10 -34.23 16.27
N VAL A 492 -5.97 -35.44 15.73
CA VAL A 492 -5.38 -36.58 16.45
C VAL A 492 -3.85 -36.55 16.42
N ASN A 493 -3.26 -36.36 15.26
CA ASN A 493 -1.82 -36.55 15.03
C ASN A 493 -1.04 -35.25 15.24
N ASN A 494 -1.57 -34.10 14.83
CA ASN A 494 -0.87 -32.83 14.83
C ASN A 494 -1.19 -32.03 16.11
N LEU A 495 -2.46 -31.94 16.50
CA LEU A 495 -2.92 -31.26 17.74
C LEU A 495 -2.90 -32.15 18.99
N GLN A 496 -2.59 -33.44 18.85
CA GLN A 496 -2.50 -34.39 19.97
C GLN A 496 -3.80 -34.53 20.80
N SER A 497 -4.97 -34.42 20.13
CA SER A 497 -6.32 -34.55 20.70
C SER A 497 -6.59 -33.60 21.89
N PRO A 498 -6.76 -32.29 21.64
CA PRO A 498 -7.01 -31.27 22.68
C PRO A 498 -8.23 -31.59 23.56
N ASP A 499 -8.25 -31.10 24.80
CA ASP A 499 -9.36 -31.38 25.71
C ASP A 499 -10.65 -30.64 25.31
N ILE A 500 -10.52 -29.42 24.78
CA ILE A 500 -11.57 -28.57 24.23
C ILE A 500 -11.10 -28.05 22.87
N ILE A 501 -11.98 -27.99 21.89
CA ILE A 501 -11.73 -27.42 20.55
C ILE A 501 -12.88 -26.47 20.25
N GLY A 502 -12.59 -25.18 20.12
CA GLY A 502 -13.49 -24.21 19.52
C GLY A 502 -13.39 -24.29 18.01
N LEU A 503 -14.49 -24.67 17.36
CA LEU A 503 -14.59 -24.75 15.91
C LEU A 503 -15.29 -23.50 15.37
N GLN A 504 -14.76 -22.97 14.27
CA GLN A 504 -15.42 -21.98 13.43
C GLN A 504 -15.80 -22.65 12.11
N GLU A 505 -16.72 -22.05 11.36
CA GLU A 505 -17.11 -22.57 10.03
C GLU A 505 -17.80 -23.93 10.02
N ILE A 506 -18.60 -24.21 11.05
CA ILE A 506 -19.50 -25.37 11.02
C ILE A 506 -20.80 -24.98 10.32
N GLN A 507 -21.07 -25.65 9.20
CA GLN A 507 -22.29 -25.44 8.42
C GLN A 507 -23.47 -26.30 8.89
N ASP A 508 -24.65 -25.95 8.35
CA ASP A 508 -25.86 -26.74 8.49
C ASP A 508 -25.67 -28.17 7.96
N ASN A 509 -26.51 -29.10 8.42
CA ASN A 509 -26.52 -30.49 7.95
C ASN A 509 -26.80 -30.63 6.44
N THR A 510 -27.15 -29.53 5.77
CA THR A 510 -27.48 -29.44 4.35
C THR A 510 -26.52 -28.57 3.56
N GLY A 511 -25.38 -28.15 4.16
CA GLY A 511 -24.42 -27.29 3.48
C GLY A 511 -25.05 -26.01 2.94
N ALA A 512 -24.60 -25.60 1.76
CA ALA A 512 -25.16 -24.51 0.97
C ALA A 512 -26.31 -24.93 0.03
N GLU A 513 -26.76 -26.19 0.05
CA GLU A 513 -27.94 -26.60 -0.73
C GLU A 513 -29.19 -25.83 -0.26
N ILE A 514 -29.78 -25.04 -1.18
CA ILE A 514 -30.77 -23.97 -0.98
C ILE A 514 -31.77 -24.19 0.18
N ASN A 515 -31.74 -23.26 1.15
CA ASN A 515 -32.85 -22.72 1.95
C ASN A 515 -34.03 -23.66 2.22
N ASP A 516 -33.72 -24.80 2.83
CA ASP A 516 -34.71 -25.81 3.18
C ASP A 516 -35.31 -25.59 4.59
N GLY A 517 -34.85 -24.56 5.30
CA GLY A 517 -35.24 -24.19 6.66
C GLY A 517 -34.55 -25.00 7.76
N ILE A 518 -33.53 -25.79 7.43
CA ILE A 518 -32.71 -26.51 8.40
C ILE A 518 -31.57 -25.61 8.86
N THR A 519 -31.54 -25.34 10.17
CA THR A 519 -30.46 -24.61 10.84
C THR A 519 -29.67 -25.51 11.80
N ALA A 520 -29.78 -26.84 11.66
CA ALA A 520 -29.15 -27.80 12.57
C ALA A 520 -27.81 -28.25 12.00
N ALA A 521 -26.79 -28.41 12.86
CA ALA A 521 -25.45 -28.88 12.48
C ALA A 521 -25.00 -30.15 13.25
N ASP A 522 -25.95 -30.86 13.85
CA ASP A 522 -25.67 -32.03 14.69
C ASP A 522 -25.16 -33.23 13.90
N GLU A 523 -25.55 -33.38 12.63
CA GLU A 523 -25.03 -34.45 11.75
C GLU A 523 -23.60 -34.13 11.31
N THR A 524 -23.32 -32.86 10.95
CA THR A 524 -21.98 -32.35 10.64
C THR A 524 -21.00 -32.64 11.79
N LEU A 525 -21.34 -32.19 13.00
CA LEU A 525 -20.49 -32.36 14.18
C LEU A 525 -20.32 -33.84 14.56
N GLN A 526 -21.40 -34.64 14.50
CA GLN A 526 -21.30 -36.06 14.80
C GLN A 526 -20.41 -36.80 13.80
N ARG A 527 -20.41 -36.40 12.53
CA ARG A 527 -19.55 -36.99 11.50
C ARG A 527 -18.07 -36.71 11.76
N LEU A 528 -17.74 -35.48 12.15
CA LEU A 528 -16.38 -35.12 12.56
C LEU A 528 -15.93 -35.91 13.80
N ILE A 529 -16.80 -36.06 14.81
CA ILE A 529 -16.50 -36.88 15.99
C ILE A 529 -16.23 -38.35 15.62
N ASP A 530 -17.04 -38.92 14.73
CA ASP A 530 -16.87 -40.28 14.25
C ASP A 530 -15.56 -40.46 13.47
N ALA A 531 -15.17 -39.46 12.65
CA ALA A 531 -13.90 -39.43 11.93
C ALA A 531 -12.70 -39.34 12.90
N ILE A 532 -12.76 -38.47 13.91
CA ILE A 532 -11.72 -38.37 14.96
C ILE A 532 -11.56 -39.71 15.69
N ALA A 533 -12.67 -40.34 16.08
CA ALA A 533 -12.63 -41.65 16.72
C ALA A 533 -12.04 -42.74 15.79
N ALA A 534 -12.30 -42.65 14.48
CA ALA A 534 -11.72 -43.54 13.48
C ALA A 534 -10.21 -43.34 13.28
N ALA A 535 -9.74 -42.10 13.35
CA ALA A 535 -8.31 -41.73 13.33
C ALA A 535 -7.56 -42.16 14.61
N GLY A 536 -8.29 -42.50 15.68
CA GLY A 536 -7.74 -43.02 16.94
C GLY A 536 -7.78 -42.03 18.10
N GLY A 537 -8.46 -40.89 17.94
CA GLY A 537 -8.71 -39.90 18.97
C GLY A 537 -9.78 -40.31 19.99
N PRO A 538 -10.06 -39.45 20.97
CA PRO A 538 -11.14 -39.66 21.94
C PRO A 538 -12.52 -39.52 21.28
N THR A 539 -13.54 -40.04 21.95
CA THR A 539 -14.93 -39.75 21.56
C THR A 539 -15.35 -38.44 22.22
N TYR A 540 -15.28 -37.36 21.45
CA TYR A 540 -15.73 -36.03 21.86
C TYR A 540 -17.26 -35.99 22.06
N SER A 541 -17.70 -35.00 22.84
CA SER A 541 -19.08 -34.50 22.85
C SER A 541 -19.07 -33.09 22.27
N PHE A 542 -20.23 -32.57 21.85
CA PHE A 542 -20.33 -31.23 21.26
C PHE A 542 -21.40 -30.36 21.91
N VAL A 543 -21.25 -29.05 21.72
CA VAL A 543 -22.28 -28.03 21.88
C VAL A 543 -22.09 -26.99 20.77
N ASP A 544 -23.16 -26.63 20.06
CA ASP A 544 -23.13 -25.72 18.92
C ASP A 544 -23.94 -24.43 19.20
N ASN A 545 -23.68 -23.40 18.39
CA ASN A 545 -24.44 -22.17 18.47
C ASN A 545 -25.83 -22.34 17.82
N THR A 546 -26.83 -22.58 18.66
CA THR A 546 -28.24 -22.73 18.25
C THR A 546 -29.03 -21.42 18.34
N PHE A 547 -28.37 -20.28 18.59
CA PHE A 547 -28.99 -18.96 18.75
C PHE A 547 -29.21 -18.24 17.40
N ILE A 548 -28.96 -18.93 16.29
CA ILE A 548 -29.02 -18.39 14.93
C ILE A 548 -30.39 -18.60 14.28
N GLY A 549 -30.72 -17.74 13.31
CA GLY A 549 -31.84 -17.90 12.39
C GLY A 549 -31.42 -18.57 11.07
N GLU A 550 -32.38 -18.75 10.18
CA GLU A 550 -32.13 -19.20 8.80
C GLU A 550 -31.58 -18.03 7.98
N ASN A 551 -30.41 -18.20 7.36
CA ASN A 551 -29.66 -17.21 6.57
C ASN A 551 -29.31 -15.94 7.35
N THR A 552 -28.98 -16.07 8.63
CA THR A 552 -28.59 -14.91 9.44
C THR A 552 -27.11 -14.87 9.78
N SER A 553 -26.36 -15.94 9.46
CA SER A 553 -24.97 -16.12 9.94
C SER A 553 -23.94 -16.29 8.81
N GLY A 554 -24.23 -15.74 7.63
CA GLY A 554 -23.30 -15.49 6.51
C GLY A 554 -22.40 -16.64 6.02
N GLY A 555 -21.45 -16.24 5.16
CA GLY A 555 -20.24 -16.94 4.67
C GLY A 555 -20.34 -17.83 3.43
N GLN A 556 -21.42 -18.59 3.22
CA GLN A 556 -21.71 -19.20 1.90
C GLN A 556 -23.20 -19.00 1.57
N PRO A 557 -23.55 -18.55 0.35
CA PRO A 557 -24.95 -18.37 -0.04
C PRO A 557 -25.78 -19.66 0.14
N GLY A 558 -26.87 -19.58 0.91
CA GLY A 558 -27.82 -20.70 1.08
C GLY A 558 -27.64 -21.56 2.34
N GLY A 559 -26.50 -21.43 3.03
CA GLY A 559 -26.21 -22.09 4.31
C GLY A 559 -26.00 -21.11 5.47
N ASN A 560 -26.05 -21.60 6.71
CA ASN A 560 -25.55 -20.84 7.86
C ASN A 560 -24.23 -21.42 8.35
N ILE A 561 -23.32 -20.53 8.74
CA ILE A 561 -22.09 -20.90 9.42
C ILE A 561 -22.19 -20.55 10.91
N ARG A 562 -21.60 -21.38 11.77
CA ARG A 562 -21.59 -21.13 13.22
C ARG A 562 -20.30 -21.53 13.91
N THR A 563 -20.18 -21.08 15.15
CA THR A 563 -19.21 -21.55 16.13
C THR A 563 -19.74 -22.76 16.90
N ALA A 564 -18.86 -23.69 17.25
CA ALA A 564 -19.18 -24.87 18.05
C ALA A 564 -18.01 -25.24 18.97
N PHE A 565 -18.28 -26.08 19.99
CA PHE A 565 -17.24 -26.72 20.79
C PHE A 565 -17.30 -28.23 20.63
N LEU A 566 -16.14 -28.86 20.42
CA LEU A 566 -15.91 -30.26 20.77
C LEU A 566 -15.18 -30.32 22.11
N TYR A 567 -15.56 -31.23 23.00
CA TYR A 567 -14.90 -31.41 24.29
C TYR A 567 -14.83 -32.87 24.71
N ASN A 568 -13.71 -33.25 25.33
CA ASN A 568 -13.48 -34.61 25.78
C ASN A 568 -14.13 -34.85 27.15
N PRO A 569 -15.26 -35.58 27.23
CA PRO A 569 -16.02 -35.73 28.48
C PRO A 569 -15.28 -36.56 29.55
N ASP A 570 -14.20 -37.25 29.19
CA ASP A 570 -13.34 -37.95 30.15
C ASP A 570 -12.35 -36.99 30.85
N ARG A 571 -12.18 -35.77 30.34
CA ARG A 571 -11.20 -34.77 30.80
C ARG A 571 -11.85 -33.53 31.40
N VAL A 572 -12.89 -33.01 30.76
CA VAL A 572 -13.60 -31.78 31.19
C VAL A 572 -15.10 -32.04 31.33
N THR A 573 -15.77 -31.21 32.12
CA THR A 573 -17.24 -31.25 32.24
C THR A 573 -17.83 -29.90 31.82
N LEU A 574 -18.68 -29.89 30.80
CA LEU A 574 -19.46 -28.72 30.40
C LEU A 574 -20.54 -28.40 31.45
N ASP A 575 -20.68 -27.13 31.83
CA ASP A 575 -21.91 -26.64 32.48
C ASP A 575 -22.95 -26.30 31.41
N PRO A 576 -24.04 -27.07 31.26
CA PRO A 576 -25.05 -26.79 30.24
C PRO A 576 -25.83 -25.48 30.50
N ASP A 577 -25.86 -24.99 31.74
CA ASP A 577 -26.59 -23.76 32.08
C ASP A 577 -25.77 -22.49 31.77
N SER A 578 -24.47 -22.61 31.46
CA SER A 578 -23.61 -21.49 31.06
C SER A 578 -23.68 -21.17 29.55
N VAL A 579 -24.23 -22.08 28.74
CA VAL A 579 -24.20 -21.98 27.27
C VAL A 579 -25.04 -20.78 26.81
N GLN A 580 -24.39 -19.82 26.17
CA GLN A 580 -25.02 -18.58 25.71
C GLN A 580 -24.29 -17.98 24.50
N THR A 581 -24.89 -16.94 23.90
CA THR A 581 -24.27 -16.10 22.87
C THR A 581 -24.01 -14.70 23.40
N ILE A 582 -23.14 -13.96 22.72
CA ILE A 582 -22.90 -12.53 22.95
C ILE A 582 -23.55 -11.74 21.81
N GLY A 583 -24.18 -10.60 22.11
CA GLY A 583 -24.82 -9.75 21.11
C GLY A 583 -26.06 -10.37 20.45
N GLY A 584 -26.35 -9.92 19.23
CA GLY A 584 -27.49 -10.36 18.42
C GLY A 584 -27.30 -9.97 16.94
N GLN A 585 -28.16 -10.53 16.08
CA GLN A 585 -28.09 -10.40 14.61
C GLN A 585 -29.20 -9.49 14.04
N GLY A 586 -29.86 -8.70 14.88
CA GLY A 586 -30.85 -7.71 14.43
C GLY A 586 -30.21 -6.45 13.87
N GLU A 587 -30.99 -5.68 13.11
CA GLU A 587 -30.57 -4.39 12.54
C GLU A 587 -29.95 -3.46 13.61
N GLY A 588 -28.69 -3.06 13.42
CA GLY A 588 -27.89 -2.22 14.32
C GLY A 588 -27.32 -2.92 15.56
N GLU A 589 -27.40 -4.25 15.65
CA GLU A 589 -26.68 -5.04 16.66
C GLU A 589 -25.28 -5.40 16.17
N ALA A 590 -24.39 -5.76 17.10
CA ALA A 590 -22.96 -5.97 16.80
C ALA A 590 -22.69 -7.09 15.78
N PHE A 591 -23.58 -8.08 15.66
CA PHE A 591 -23.41 -9.23 14.75
C PHE A 591 -24.52 -9.27 13.69
N GLU A 592 -24.98 -8.11 13.21
CA GLU A 592 -25.96 -8.00 12.12
C GLU A 592 -25.48 -8.78 10.88
N GLU A 593 -26.23 -9.81 10.46
CA GLU A 593 -25.88 -10.68 9.33
C GLU A 593 -24.52 -11.44 9.45
N ALA A 594 -23.91 -11.43 10.65
CA ALA A 594 -22.62 -12.06 10.94
C ALA A 594 -22.73 -13.22 11.95
N ARG A 595 -21.63 -13.96 12.15
CA ARG A 595 -21.61 -15.17 12.97
C ARG A 595 -21.62 -14.83 14.46
N LEU A 596 -22.56 -15.41 15.21
CA LEU A 596 -22.64 -15.20 16.66
C LEU A 596 -21.53 -15.95 17.44
N PRO A 597 -20.95 -15.36 18.49
CA PRO A 597 -20.05 -16.06 19.40
C PRO A 597 -20.77 -17.12 20.24
N LEU A 598 -20.06 -18.21 20.59
CA LEU A 598 -20.54 -19.23 21.52
C LEU A 598 -19.74 -19.20 22.82
N VAL A 599 -20.43 -19.06 23.94
CA VAL A 599 -19.82 -19.08 25.28
C VAL A 599 -20.20 -20.35 26.01
N ALA A 600 -19.22 -20.99 26.65
CA ALA A 600 -19.44 -22.14 27.54
C ALA A 600 -18.43 -22.21 28.68
N ASP A 601 -18.87 -22.70 29.84
CA ASP A 601 -18.04 -22.97 31.01
C ASP A 601 -17.65 -24.46 31.05
N PHE A 602 -16.36 -24.71 31.20
CA PHE A 602 -15.82 -26.05 31.37
C PHE A 602 -15.14 -26.19 32.73
N GLU A 603 -15.53 -27.20 33.50
CA GLU A 603 -14.83 -27.57 34.74
C GLU A 603 -13.65 -28.50 34.45
N PHE A 604 -12.46 -28.11 34.95
CA PHE A 604 -11.24 -28.91 34.96
C PHE A 604 -10.48 -28.70 36.27
N GLY A 605 -9.99 -29.77 36.90
CA GLY A 605 -9.18 -29.66 38.13
C GLY A 605 -9.89 -29.03 39.34
N GLY A 606 -11.21 -28.77 39.26
CA GLY A 606 -11.97 -28.05 40.28
C GLY A 606 -12.08 -26.53 40.07
N GLU A 607 -11.53 -26.03 38.96
CA GLU A 607 -11.67 -24.65 38.51
C GLU A 607 -12.57 -24.62 37.27
N THR A 608 -13.25 -23.49 37.07
CA THR A 608 -14.07 -23.23 35.89
C THR A 608 -13.27 -22.39 34.90
N VAL A 609 -13.28 -22.77 33.62
CA VAL A 609 -12.75 -21.97 32.51
C VAL A 609 -13.91 -21.60 31.59
N THR A 610 -14.18 -20.31 31.48
CA THR A 610 -15.15 -19.76 30.52
C THR A 610 -14.44 -19.54 29.19
N VAL A 611 -14.95 -20.17 28.14
CA VAL A 611 -14.40 -20.08 26.79
C VAL A 611 -15.40 -19.38 25.88
N VAL A 612 -14.96 -18.31 25.23
CA VAL A 612 -15.71 -17.58 24.20
C VAL A 612 -15.13 -17.94 22.85
N ASN A 613 -15.91 -18.60 21.99
CA ASN A 613 -15.55 -18.95 20.63
C ASN A 613 -16.18 -17.95 19.65
N ASN A 614 -15.36 -17.28 18.86
CA ASN A 614 -15.75 -16.19 17.96
C ASN A 614 -15.48 -16.55 16.50
N HIS A 615 -16.22 -15.90 15.61
CA HIS A 615 -15.90 -15.81 14.19
C HIS A 615 -16.39 -14.42 13.73
N PHE A 616 -15.49 -13.45 13.67
CA PHE A 616 -15.84 -12.07 13.30
C PHE A 616 -16.04 -11.91 11.79
N SER A 617 -16.60 -10.78 11.38
CA SER A 617 -16.81 -10.48 9.96
C SER A 617 -15.48 -10.43 9.20
N SER A 618 -15.44 -11.11 8.06
CA SER A 618 -14.24 -11.20 7.21
C SER A 618 -13.77 -9.82 6.74
N LYS A 619 -12.46 -9.66 6.47
CA LYS A 619 -11.83 -8.47 5.87
C LYS A 619 -12.25 -8.21 4.40
N GLY A 620 -13.35 -8.81 3.94
CA GLY A 620 -13.91 -8.63 2.60
C GLY A 620 -14.17 -7.15 2.28
N GLY A 621 -13.89 -6.77 1.03
CA GLY A 621 -14.01 -5.38 0.57
C GLY A 621 -12.79 -4.51 0.84
N SER A 622 -11.71 -5.06 1.43
CA SER A 622 -10.40 -4.39 1.52
C SER A 622 -9.86 -4.01 0.14
N ALA A 623 -9.20 -2.85 0.04
CA ALA A 623 -8.54 -2.46 -1.20
C ALA A 623 -7.34 -3.37 -1.51
N PRO A 624 -6.97 -3.53 -2.79
CA PRO A 624 -5.74 -4.23 -3.15
C PRO A 624 -4.50 -3.61 -2.52
N ILE A 625 -3.56 -4.47 -2.08
CA ILE A 625 -2.28 -4.01 -1.52
C ILE A 625 -1.50 -3.22 -2.60
N LEU A 626 -1.41 -3.76 -3.81
CA LEU A 626 -0.84 -3.07 -4.98
C LEU A 626 -1.94 -2.40 -5.80
N GLY A 627 -2.80 -1.60 -5.15
CA GLY A 627 -3.91 -0.89 -5.79
C GLY A 627 -3.81 0.64 -5.70
N VAL A 628 -4.84 1.35 -6.16
CA VAL A 628 -4.90 2.83 -6.18
C VAL A 628 -4.99 3.47 -4.78
N GLU A 629 -4.94 2.66 -3.73
CA GLU A 629 -5.27 3.03 -2.37
C GLU A 629 -4.03 3.04 -1.47
N GLN A 630 -3.19 4.06 -1.65
CA GLN A 630 -1.92 4.19 -0.93
C GLN A 630 -1.90 5.36 0.08
N PRO A 631 -1.01 5.31 1.09
CA PRO A 631 -0.23 4.12 1.51
C PRO A 631 -1.13 3.10 2.23
N PHE A 632 -1.09 1.83 1.80
CA PHE A 632 -2.04 0.77 2.21
C PHE A 632 -2.06 0.48 3.72
N ASP A 633 -0.90 0.49 4.37
CA ASP A 633 -0.69 0.24 5.80
C ASP A 633 -1.46 1.24 6.67
N GLN A 634 -1.44 2.52 6.30
CA GLN A 634 -2.09 3.58 7.06
C GLN A 634 -3.62 3.53 6.96
N ARG A 635 -4.16 2.80 5.97
CA ARG A 635 -5.59 2.72 5.67
C ARG A 635 -6.27 1.45 6.18
N GLN A 636 -5.53 0.57 6.85
CA GLN A 636 -6.12 -0.64 7.46
C GLN A 636 -7.22 -0.31 8.47
N GLU A 637 -7.16 0.86 9.11
CA GLU A 637 -8.17 1.35 10.07
C GLU A 637 -9.24 2.27 9.41
N ASP A 638 -9.26 2.43 8.08
CA ASP A 638 -10.26 3.23 7.38
C ASP A 638 -11.44 2.36 6.96
N THR A 639 -12.64 2.65 7.48
CA THR A 639 -13.88 1.89 7.20
C THR A 639 -14.34 2.00 5.74
N SER A 640 -13.86 2.99 4.98
CA SER A 640 -14.13 3.09 3.54
C SER A 640 -13.23 2.17 2.70
N VAL A 641 -12.13 1.71 3.28
CA VAL A 641 -11.13 0.82 2.68
C VAL A 641 -11.34 -0.60 3.16
N ASN A 642 -11.36 -0.79 4.48
CA ASN A 642 -11.61 -2.06 5.15
C ASN A 642 -13.10 -2.13 5.49
N GLY A 643 -13.92 -2.49 4.50
CA GLY A 643 -15.38 -2.30 4.50
C GLY A 643 -16.19 -2.94 5.64
N SER A 644 -15.59 -3.82 6.44
CA SER A 644 -16.21 -4.48 7.60
C SER A 644 -15.56 -4.11 8.95
N LEU A 645 -14.64 -3.14 8.95
CA LEU A 645 -13.89 -2.77 10.15
C LEU A 645 -14.78 -2.26 11.29
N ASP A 646 -15.77 -1.41 10.99
CA ASP A 646 -16.68 -0.87 12.00
C ASP A 646 -17.52 -1.98 12.63
N GLU A 647 -17.95 -2.95 11.83
CA GLU A 647 -18.63 -4.14 12.30
C GLU A 647 -17.73 -4.98 13.21
N ARG A 648 -16.51 -5.31 12.79
CA ARG A 648 -15.54 -6.04 13.64
C ARG A 648 -15.26 -5.30 14.94
N GLN A 649 -15.13 -3.97 14.92
CA GLN A 649 -14.96 -3.14 16.12
C GLN A 649 -16.16 -3.26 17.06
N ALA A 650 -17.39 -3.25 16.52
CA ALA A 650 -18.60 -3.47 17.32
C ALA A 650 -18.68 -4.89 17.90
N GLN A 651 -18.34 -5.92 17.11
CA GLN A 651 -18.26 -7.32 17.55
C GLN A 651 -17.25 -7.49 18.68
N SER A 652 -16.05 -6.92 18.50
CA SER A 652 -14.98 -6.91 19.48
C SER A 652 -15.39 -6.21 20.78
N GLN A 653 -16.01 -5.02 20.69
CA GLN A 653 -16.53 -4.32 21.86
C GLN A 653 -17.59 -5.14 22.62
N ALA A 654 -18.52 -5.78 21.91
CA ALA A 654 -19.55 -6.61 22.54
C ALA A 654 -18.96 -7.80 23.31
N VAL A 655 -17.89 -8.40 22.78
CA VAL A 655 -17.18 -9.50 23.45
C VAL A 655 -16.35 -8.98 24.62
N ARG A 656 -15.69 -7.82 24.52
CA ARG A 656 -15.01 -7.13 25.63
C ARG A 656 -15.96 -6.84 26.79
N ASP A 657 -17.09 -6.21 26.51
CA ASP A 657 -18.12 -5.89 27.51
C ASP A 657 -18.59 -7.13 28.27
N PHE A 658 -18.72 -8.26 27.56
CA PHE A 658 -19.07 -9.54 28.17
C PHE A 658 -17.98 -10.04 29.12
N VAL A 659 -16.72 -10.14 28.66
CA VAL A 659 -15.63 -10.70 29.48
C VAL A 659 -15.27 -9.81 30.66
N ASP A 660 -15.34 -8.49 30.50
CA ASP A 660 -15.14 -7.52 31.57
C ASP A 660 -16.27 -7.64 32.60
N GLY A 661 -17.51 -7.81 32.16
CA GLY A 661 -18.65 -8.09 33.05
C GLY A 661 -18.50 -9.39 33.84
N VAL A 662 -17.90 -10.45 33.26
CA VAL A 662 -17.60 -11.69 33.99
C VAL A 662 -16.46 -11.46 35.00
N ALA A 663 -15.40 -10.78 34.61
CA ALA A 663 -14.26 -10.47 35.49
C ALA A 663 -14.67 -9.57 36.67
N ASP A 664 -15.57 -8.61 36.46
CA ASP A 664 -16.13 -7.74 37.49
C ASP A 664 -17.00 -8.52 38.49
N ALA A 665 -17.73 -9.53 38.00
CA ALA A 665 -18.56 -10.39 38.84
C ALA A 665 -17.74 -11.41 39.63
N ASP A 666 -16.64 -11.92 39.06
CA ASP A 666 -15.69 -12.82 39.70
C ASP A 666 -14.24 -12.53 39.26
N ALA A 667 -13.49 -11.86 40.14
CA ALA A 667 -12.07 -11.57 39.92
C ALA A 667 -11.18 -12.83 39.82
N ASN A 668 -11.70 -14.03 40.10
CA ASN A 668 -11.01 -15.31 39.90
C ASN A 668 -11.44 -16.04 38.63
N ALA A 669 -12.28 -15.45 37.79
CA ALA A 669 -12.69 -16.06 36.53
C ALA A 669 -11.47 -16.37 35.66
N ASN A 670 -11.47 -17.55 35.05
CA ASN A 670 -10.47 -17.96 34.07
C ASN A 670 -11.13 -17.80 32.69
N LEU A 671 -10.69 -16.80 31.93
CA LEU A 671 -11.36 -16.39 30.68
C LEU A 671 -10.44 -16.66 29.49
N VAL A 672 -10.97 -17.39 28.51
CA VAL A 672 -10.33 -17.63 27.22
C VAL A 672 -11.24 -17.10 26.13
N VAL A 673 -10.74 -16.19 25.30
CA VAL A 673 -11.41 -15.72 24.09
C VAL A 673 -10.61 -16.28 22.92
N LEU A 674 -11.25 -17.03 22.03
CA LEU A 674 -10.58 -17.65 20.90
C LEU A 674 -11.41 -17.52 19.63
N GLY A 675 -10.79 -17.76 18.49
CA GLY A 675 -11.46 -17.89 17.21
C GLY A 675 -10.80 -17.08 16.11
N ASP A 676 -11.43 -17.12 14.94
CA ASP A 676 -11.11 -16.26 13.82
C ASP A 676 -11.66 -14.85 14.11
N LEU A 677 -10.77 -13.92 14.42
CA LEU A 677 -11.15 -12.52 14.67
C LEU A 677 -11.03 -11.67 13.40
N ASN A 678 -10.58 -12.24 12.29
CA ASN A 678 -10.42 -11.59 11.00
C ASN A 678 -9.64 -10.28 11.08
N GLU A 679 -8.63 -10.21 11.94
CA GLU A 679 -7.77 -9.02 12.06
C GLU A 679 -6.39 -9.38 12.59
N PHE A 680 -5.38 -8.61 12.17
CA PHE A 680 -3.99 -8.76 12.58
C PHE A 680 -3.82 -8.44 14.06
N GLU A 681 -2.83 -9.06 14.72
CA GLU A 681 -2.56 -8.87 16.15
C GLU A 681 -2.23 -7.41 16.52
N PHE A 682 -1.70 -6.65 15.55
CA PHE A 682 -1.25 -5.27 15.71
C PHE A 682 -2.25 -4.22 15.17
N VAL A 683 -3.47 -4.63 14.77
CA VAL A 683 -4.50 -3.73 14.24
C VAL A 683 -5.79 -3.83 15.07
N SER A 684 -6.52 -2.72 15.19
CA SER A 684 -7.87 -2.72 15.76
C SER A 684 -8.80 -3.62 14.92
N PRO A 685 -9.60 -4.53 15.54
CA PRO A 685 -9.95 -4.51 16.95
C PRO A 685 -9.32 -5.61 17.82
N VAL A 686 -8.30 -6.32 17.32
CA VAL A 686 -7.54 -7.29 18.14
C VAL A 686 -6.60 -6.57 19.08
N GLU A 687 -5.92 -5.52 18.60
CA GLU A 687 -5.08 -4.65 19.45
C GLU A 687 -5.91 -4.07 20.62
N ASP A 688 -7.17 -3.70 20.38
CA ASP A 688 -8.04 -3.13 21.42
C ASP A 688 -8.32 -4.11 22.57
N PHE A 689 -8.43 -5.42 22.30
CA PHE A 689 -8.62 -6.42 23.36
C PHE A 689 -7.47 -6.45 24.37
N VAL A 690 -6.24 -6.41 23.86
CA VAL A 690 -5.03 -6.41 24.67
C VAL A 690 -4.93 -5.12 25.48
N THR A 691 -5.47 -4.02 24.95
CA THR A 691 -5.09 -2.67 25.34
C THR A 691 -6.22 -1.90 26.03
N GLN A 692 -7.40 -2.53 26.12
CA GLN A 692 -8.55 -2.02 26.84
C GLN A 692 -9.08 -2.99 27.91
N SER A 693 -8.94 -4.32 27.74
CA SER A 693 -9.53 -5.32 28.66
C SER A 693 -8.51 -6.17 29.46
N GLY A 694 -7.20 -5.88 29.35
CA GLY A 694 -6.18 -6.59 30.13
C GLY A 694 -6.02 -8.07 29.78
N PHE A 695 -6.41 -8.44 28.57
CA PHE A 695 -6.14 -9.74 27.97
C PHE A 695 -4.73 -9.78 27.40
N THR A 696 -4.21 -10.99 27.23
CA THR A 696 -2.99 -11.25 26.46
C THR A 696 -3.40 -11.97 25.21
N ASN A 697 -3.03 -11.45 24.04
CA ASN A 697 -3.03 -12.28 22.85
C ASN A 697 -1.84 -13.23 22.93
N LEU A 698 -2.09 -14.54 22.90
CA LEU A 698 -1.02 -15.52 23.00
C LEU A 698 -0.16 -15.58 21.73
N THR A 699 -0.66 -15.10 20.59
CA THR A 699 0.13 -14.90 19.35
C THR A 699 1.37 -14.04 19.62
N ASP A 700 1.24 -12.98 20.42
CA ASP A 700 2.37 -12.09 20.79
C ASP A 700 3.45 -12.78 21.63
N THR A 701 3.18 -13.97 22.17
CA THR A 701 4.16 -14.75 22.94
C THR A 701 5.09 -15.57 22.07
N LEU A 702 4.76 -15.73 20.78
CA LEU A 702 5.59 -16.40 19.80
C LEU A 702 6.60 -15.42 19.17
N PRO A 703 7.74 -15.91 18.67
CA PRO A 703 8.59 -15.16 17.75
C PRO A 703 7.80 -14.68 16.52
N GLU A 704 8.11 -13.50 16.00
CA GLU A 704 7.41 -12.88 14.85
C GLU A 704 7.35 -13.79 13.61
N ASN A 705 8.40 -14.57 13.37
CA ASN A 705 8.46 -15.52 12.26
C ASN A 705 7.51 -16.73 12.40
N GLU A 706 6.84 -16.92 13.53
CA GLU A 706 5.84 -17.98 13.77
C GLU A 706 4.40 -17.43 13.81
N ARG A 707 4.20 -16.12 13.65
CA ARG A 707 2.90 -15.46 13.83
C ARG A 707 2.05 -15.42 12.55
N TYR A 708 1.55 -16.57 12.14
CA TYR A 708 0.61 -16.64 11.02
C TYR A 708 -0.29 -17.84 11.14
N THR A 709 -1.56 -17.68 10.78
CA THR A 709 -2.55 -18.75 10.73
C THR A 709 -3.19 -18.88 9.35
N PHE A 710 -2.98 -17.91 8.47
CA PHE A 710 -3.61 -17.81 7.16
C PHE A 710 -2.62 -17.27 6.13
N ASN A 711 -2.76 -17.64 4.86
CA ASN A 711 -2.00 -17.07 3.76
C ASN A 711 -2.94 -16.43 2.72
N PHE A 712 -2.75 -15.15 2.46
CA PHE A 712 -3.52 -14.38 1.48
C PHE A 712 -2.58 -13.70 0.49
N GLN A 713 -2.67 -14.04 -0.79
CA GLN A 713 -1.88 -13.44 -1.87
C GLN A 713 -0.36 -13.40 -1.54
N GLY A 714 0.18 -14.53 -1.07
CA GLY A 714 1.59 -14.65 -0.69
C GLY A 714 1.94 -14.14 0.70
N ASN A 715 1.06 -13.36 1.34
CA ASN A 715 1.27 -12.79 2.66
C ASN A 715 0.73 -13.72 3.73
N SER A 716 1.58 -14.07 4.69
CA SER A 716 1.21 -14.88 5.85
C SER A 716 0.78 -13.96 7.00
N GLN A 717 -0.38 -14.25 7.58
CA GLN A 717 -1.14 -13.34 8.44
C GLN A 717 -1.68 -14.09 9.66
N SER A 718 -1.71 -13.44 10.83
CA SER A 718 -2.43 -13.97 11.99
C SER A 718 -3.86 -13.43 12.02
N LEU A 719 -4.85 -14.25 11.65
CA LEU A 719 -6.27 -13.89 11.72
C LEU A 719 -6.99 -14.58 12.87
N ASP A 720 -6.50 -15.75 13.26
CA ASP A 720 -7.01 -16.50 14.40
C ASP A 720 -6.17 -16.17 15.64
N HIS A 721 -6.84 -16.06 16.78
CA HIS A 721 -6.19 -15.68 18.03
C HIS A 721 -6.70 -16.50 19.20
N ILE A 722 -5.84 -16.71 20.21
CA ILE A 722 -6.25 -17.13 21.56
C ILE A 722 -5.81 -16.04 22.52
N LEU A 723 -6.79 -15.34 23.09
CA LEU A 723 -6.61 -14.34 24.11
C LEU A 723 -6.99 -14.90 25.47
N VAL A 724 -6.16 -14.63 26.47
CA VAL A 724 -6.41 -15.06 27.86
C VAL A 724 -6.36 -13.89 28.81
N ASN A 725 -7.21 -13.88 29.83
CA ASN A 725 -7.13 -12.85 30.85
C ASN A 725 -5.83 -12.99 31.67
N GLY A 726 -5.41 -11.92 32.34
CA GLY A 726 -4.13 -11.89 33.06
C GLY A 726 -3.88 -13.07 34.03
N ARG A 727 -4.94 -13.66 34.61
CA ARG A 727 -4.83 -14.82 35.50
C ARG A 727 -4.27 -16.06 34.79
N LEU A 728 -4.56 -16.21 33.51
CA LEU A 728 -4.17 -17.37 32.71
C LEU A 728 -2.87 -17.16 31.93
N THR A 729 -2.45 -15.92 31.65
CA THR A 729 -1.25 -15.61 30.85
C THR A 729 -0.02 -16.40 31.28
N ASP A 730 0.20 -16.46 32.58
CA ASP A 730 1.37 -17.08 33.22
C ASP A 730 1.44 -18.60 33.11
N VAL A 731 0.26 -19.21 33.12
CA VAL A 731 0.09 -20.66 33.15
C VAL A 731 -0.23 -21.20 31.76
N SER A 732 -0.14 -20.34 30.73
CA SER A 732 -0.36 -20.66 29.33
C SER A 732 0.96 -21.02 28.66
N GLU A 733 0.97 -22.15 27.97
CA GLU A 733 1.90 -22.44 26.89
C GLU A 733 1.10 -22.49 25.59
N PHE A 734 1.62 -21.89 24.52
CA PHE A 734 0.87 -21.66 23.29
C PHE A 734 1.68 -22.11 22.07
N ASP A 735 0.96 -22.53 21.04
CA ASP A 735 1.48 -23.05 19.78
C ASP A 735 0.50 -22.72 18.66
N ILE A 736 1.00 -22.20 17.54
CA ILE A 736 0.29 -22.24 16.26
C ILE A 736 0.80 -23.50 15.56
N VAL A 737 -0.10 -24.38 15.10
CA VAL A 737 0.31 -25.68 14.57
C VAL A 737 0.17 -25.67 13.05
N HIS A 738 1.27 -25.36 12.36
CA HIS A 738 1.31 -25.16 10.91
C HIS A 738 1.04 -26.45 10.12
N THR A 739 -0.20 -26.62 9.69
CA THR A 739 -0.72 -27.85 9.06
C THR A 739 -1.45 -27.60 7.76
N ASN A 740 -1.75 -26.34 7.44
CA ASN A 740 -2.67 -25.93 6.39
C ASN A 740 -2.10 -24.77 5.56
N SER A 741 -1.84 -23.61 6.15
CA SER A 741 -1.60 -22.35 5.42
C SER A 741 -0.41 -22.38 4.43
N GLU A 742 0.56 -23.27 4.68
CA GLU A 742 1.79 -23.41 3.90
C GLU A 742 1.69 -24.41 2.73
N PHE A 743 0.58 -25.13 2.65
CA PHE A 743 0.38 -26.20 1.67
C PHE A 743 -0.48 -25.72 0.51
N ALA A 744 -0.19 -26.26 -0.68
CA ALA A 744 -0.99 -26.01 -1.88
C ALA A 744 -2.48 -26.29 -1.63
N ALA A 745 -3.34 -25.49 -2.26
CA ALA A 745 -4.80 -25.59 -2.18
C ALA A 745 -5.33 -26.81 -2.94
N THR A 746 -4.98 -28.00 -2.44
CA THR A 746 -5.39 -29.30 -2.98
C THR A 746 -6.37 -29.96 -2.01
N SER A 747 -7.02 -31.05 -2.44
CA SER A 747 -7.87 -31.88 -1.57
C SER A 747 -7.12 -32.50 -0.38
N GLU A 748 -5.77 -32.47 -0.37
CA GLU A 748 -4.97 -32.94 0.77
C GLU A 748 -4.88 -31.90 1.90
N ARG A 749 -5.16 -30.63 1.61
CA ARG A 749 -5.19 -29.53 2.59
C ARG A 749 -6.56 -29.49 3.27
N ALA A 750 -6.57 -29.55 4.60
CA ALA A 750 -7.80 -29.75 5.38
C ALA A 750 -8.59 -28.46 5.64
N SER A 751 -7.89 -27.32 5.70
CA SER A 751 -8.43 -25.98 5.89
C SER A 751 -7.44 -24.99 5.26
N ASP A 752 -7.83 -23.74 5.05
CA ASP A 752 -6.93 -22.63 4.75
C ASP A 752 -6.39 -21.94 6.01
N HIS A 753 -6.93 -22.28 7.19
CA HIS A 753 -6.45 -21.82 8.49
C HIS A 753 -5.63 -22.88 9.24
N ASP A 754 -4.55 -22.46 9.88
CA ASP A 754 -3.81 -23.28 10.86
C ASP A 754 -4.51 -23.27 12.23
N PRO A 755 -4.63 -24.43 12.90
CA PRO A 755 -5.19 -24.50 14.24
C PRO A 755 -4.24 -23.93 15.30
N LEU A 756 -4.84 -23.29 16.30
CA LEU A 756 -4.17 -22.76 17.48
C LEU A 756 -4.34 -23.70 18.67
N LEU A 757 -3.36 -23.76 19.57
CA LEU A 757 -3.44 -24.58 20.78
C LEU A 757 -2.83 -23.86 21.99
N VAL A 758 -3.61 -23.75 23.07
CA VAL A 758 -3.11 -23.37 24.40
C VAL A 758 -3.17 -24.54 25.36
N ARG A 759 -2.13 -24.70 26.18
CA ARG A 759 -2.10 -25.56 27.37
C ARG A 759 -2.06 -24.71 28.63
N LEU A 760 -3.03 -24.90 29.52
CA LEU A 760 -3.18 -24.17 30.79
C LEU A 760 -2.82 -25.05 31.99
N ASP A 761 -1.89 -24.62 32.85
CA ASP A 761 -1.62 -25.22 34.18
C ASP A 761 -2.54 -24.65 35.26
N ILE A 762 -3.77 -25.15 35.29
CA ILE A 762 -4.83 -24.68 36.19
C ILE A 762 -4.48 -24.86 37.67
N ASN A 763 -3.66 -25.86 38.03
CA ASN A 763 -3.27 -26.08 39.43
C ASN A 763 -2.28 -25.04 39.96
N ALA A 764 -1.49 -24.43 39.09
CA ALA A 764 -0.56 -23.35 39.46
C ALA A 764 -1.30 -22.10 39.96
N LEU A 765 -2.59 -21.92 39.63
CA LEU A 765 -3.43 -20.81 40.07
C LEU A 765 -3.75 -20.82 41.58
N THR A 766 -3.44 -21.91 42.30
CA THR A 766 -3.91 -22.11 43.69
C THR A 766 -2.88 -21.78 44.79
N THR A 767 -1.69 -21.28 44.43
CA THR A 767 -0.63 -20.90 45.39
C THR A 767 -0.09 -19.49 45.17
N ASP A 768 -0.65 -18.48 45.84
CA ASP A 768 -0.06 -17.13 45.92
C ASP A 768 0.87 -17.03 47.15
N PRO A 769 2.21 -16.94 47.00
CA PRO A 769 3.15 -16.75 48.09
C PRO A 769 3.27 -15.29 48.59
N GLY A 770 2.57 -14.32 47.96
CA GLY A 770 2.82 -12.88 48.06
C GLY A 770 4.09 -12.46 47.30
N PRO A 771 4.43 -11.15 47.29
CA PRO A 771 5.53 -10.64 46.47
C PRO A 771 6.90 -11.28 46.79
N THR A 772 7.61 -11.69 45.75
CA THR A 772 8.94 -12.30 45.71
C THR A 772 9.78 -11.67 44.59
N PRO A 773 11.11 -11.89 44.53
CA PRO A 773 11.93 -11.43 43.40
C PRO A 773 11.81 -12.29 42.13
N GLY A 774 10.71 -13.01 41.95
CA GLY A 774 10.37 -13.69 40.70
C GLY A 774 8.94 -13.35 40.32
N ARG A 775 8.51 -13.75 39.12
CA ARG A 775 7.16 -13.49 38.59
C ARG A 775 6.05 -13.90 39.57
N ASP A 776 5.24 -12.94 39.98
CA ASP A 776 4.12 -13.11 40.90
C ASP A 776 2.79 -12.62 40.31
N VAL A 777 1.67 -13.19 40.80
CA VAL A 777 0.32 -12.65 40.59
C VAL A 777 -0.19 -12.13 41.93
N ILE A 778 -0.32 -10.81 42.04
CA ILE A 778 -0.66 -10.13 43.29
C ILE A 778 -2.01 -9.44 43.15
N LEU A 779 -2.97 -9.89 43.97
CA LEU A 779 -4.29 -9.31 44.05
C LEU A 779 -4.42 -8.40 45.29
N GLY A 780 -4.83 -7.16 45.04
CA GLY A 780 -5.23 -6.19 46.06
C GLY A 780 -6.60 -6.49 46.65
N THR A 781 -7.22 -5.46 47.18
CA THR A 781 -8.53 -5.49 47.84
C THR A 781 -9.39 -4.36 47.29
N PRO A 782 -10.72 -4.37 47.49
CA PRO A 782 -11.56 -3.21 47.16
C PRO A 782 -11.33 -1.97 48.05
N GLU A 783 -10.26 -1.94 48.83
CA GLU A 783 -9.83 -0.81 49.64
C GLU A 783 -8.46 -0.32 49.20
N ARG A 784 -8.09 0.90 49.60
CA ARG A 784 -6.78 1.45 49.27
C ARG A 784 -5.61 0.53 49.66
N ASP A 785 -4.84 0.14 48.66
CA ASP A 785 -3.66 -0.71 48.76
C ASP A 785 -2.34 0.00 48.47
N VAL A 786 -1.25 -0.64 48.90
CA VAL A 786 0.13 -0.27 48.58
C VAL A 786 0.90 -1.55 48.28
N ILE A 787 1.12 -1.82 47.00
CA ILE A 787 1.74 -3.05 46.49
C ILE A 787 3.08 -2.71 45.86
N ASN A 788 4.08 -3.56 46.09
CA ASN A 788 5.36 -3.55 45.40
C ASN A 788 5.67 -5.00 45.05
N ALA A 789 5.71 -5.29 43.76
CA ALA A 789 5.80 -6.65 43.23
C ALA A 789 7.21 -7.24 43.35
N LEU A 790 8.21 -6.36 43.28
CA LEU A 790 9.65 -6.53 43.57
C LEU A 790 10.47 -6.67 42.29
N ALA A 791 10.74 -7.87 41.83
CA ALA A 791 11.49 -8.07 40.61
C ALA A 791 10.96 -9.35 39.97
N GLY A 792 11.00 -9.45 38.67
CA GLY A 792 10.18 -10.43 37.95
C GLY A 792 9.20 -9.72 37.05
N ASN A 793 8.52 -10.48 36.21
CA ASN A 793 7.53 -9.95 35.28
C ASN A 793 6.15 -10.16 35.91
N ASP A 794 5.74 -9.25 36.78
CA ASP A 794 4.67 -9.46 37.74
C ASP A 794 3.31 -9.00 37.19
N LEU A 795 2.22 -9.62 37.66
CA LEU A 795 0.84 -9.14 37.44
C LEU A 795 0.29 -8.60 38.76
N VAL A 796 -0.04 -7.31 38.80
CA VAL A 796 -0.61 -6.64 39.96
C VAL A 796 -1.99 -6.07 39.66
N ARG A 797 -2.99 -6.39 40.48
CA ARG A 797 -4.35 -5.85 40.37
C ARG A 797 -4.76 -5.13 41.66
N GLY A 798 -5.01 -3.82 41.61
CA GLY A 798 -5.48 -3.02 42.74
C GLY A 798 -6.92 -3.32 43.15
N LEU A 799 -7.77 -3.61 42.16
CA LEU A 799 -9.23 -3.82 42.27
C LEU A 799 -10.01 -2.53 42.46
N GLY A 800 -10.16 -2.05 43.69
CA GLY A 800 -10.88 -0.82 43.94
C GLY A 800 -10.27 -0.09 45.11
N GLY A 801 -10.27 1.23 45.11
CA GLY A 801 -9.50 1.94 46.11
C GLY A 801 -8.87 3.20 45.58
N ASN A 802 -7.64 3.47 45.99
CA ASN A 802 -6.87 4.65 45.61
C ASN A 802 -5.41 4.26 45.83
N ASP A 803 -4.95 3.38 44.96
CA ASP A 803 -3.90 2.44 45.20
C ASP A 803 -2.55 3.02 44.84
N ARG A 804 -1.51 2.33 45.29
CA ARG A 804 -0.14 2.58 44.87
C ARG A 804 0.49 1.27 44.47
N LEU A 805 0.64 1.08 43.17
CA LEU A 805 1.18 -0.13 42.58
C LEU A 805 2.58 0.15 42.04
N ALA A 806 3.49 -0.79 42.21
CA ALA A 806 4.84 -0.72 41.68
C ALA A 806 5.27 -2.11 41.21
N GLY A 807 5.59 -2.26 39.93
CA GLY A 807 6.11 -3.50 39.35
C GLY A 807 7.56 -3.73 39.77
N ALA A 808 8.38 -2.71 39.55
CA ALA A 808 9.81 -2.64 39.78
C ALA A 808 10.67 -3.23 38.66
N GLU A 809 11.57 -4.21 38.87
CA GLU A 809 12.43 -4.67 37.76
C GLU A 809 11.79 -5.85 37.02
N GLY A 810 11.55 -5.72 35.72
CA GLY A 810 10.95 -6.75 34.86
C GLY A 810 9.85 -6.15 34.00
N ASN A 811 9.27 -6.96 33.11
CA ASN A 811 8.18 -6.54 32.24
C ASN A 811 6.86 -6.84 32.96
N ASP A 812 6.34 -5.84 33.67
CA ASP A 812 5.25 -5.95 34.61
C ASP A 812 3.89 -5.57 33.99
N ARG A 813 2.81 -6.06 34.59
CA ARG A 813 1.42 -5.70 34.23
C ARG A 813 0.66 -5.20 35.45
N LEU A 814 0.28 -3.93 35.44
CA LEU A 814 -0.36 -3.26 36.56
C LEU A 814 -1.77 -2.79 36.17
N PHE A 815 -2.75 -3.16 36.97
CA PHE A 815 -4.14 -2.73 36.85
C PHE A 815 -4.55 -1.97 38.10
N GLY A 816 -4.90 -0.70 37.98
CA GLY A 816 -5.41 0.13 39.07
C GLY A 816 -6.78 -0.37 39.53
N GLY A 817 -7.76 -0.26 38.63
CA GLY A 817 -9.12 -0.71 38.87
C GLY A 817 -10.01 0.50 39.15
N ASP A 818 -10.92 0.40 40.11
CA ASP A 818 -11.74 1.52 40.51
C ASP A 818 -10.99 2.50 41.43
N GLY A 819 -11.06 3.79 41.11
CA GLY A 819 -10.57 4.88 41.93
C GLY A 819 -9.31 5.54 41.40
N ASN A 820 -8.77 6.50 42.14
CA ASN A 820 -7.63 7.31 41.67
C ASN A 820 -6.32 6.70 42.15
N ASP A 821 -5.61 6.06 41.24
CA ASP A 821 -4.47 5.20 41.50
C ASP A 821 -3.15 5.85 41.08
N VAL A 822 -2.06 5.29 41.60
CA VAL A 822 -0.69 5.69 41.24
C VAL A 822 0.10 4.44 40.92
N MET A 823 0.53 4.32 39.66
CA MET A 823 1.24 3.16 39.17
C MET A 823 2.64 3.54 38.66
N LEU A 824 3.59 2.64 38.91
CA LEU A 824 4.97 2.72 38.46
C LEU A 824 5.34 1.36 37.86
N GLY A 825 5.65 1.29 36.58
CA GLY A 825 6.18 0.09 35.94
C GLY A 825 7.56 -0.21 36.51
N GLY A 826 8.56 0.52 36.04
CA GLY A 826 9.94 0.40 36.48
C GLY A 826 10.86 0.16 35.29
N PRO A 827 12.01 -0.51 35.45
CA PRO A 827 12.79 -0.95 34.31
C PRO A 827 12.22 -2.24 33.71
N GLY A 828 11.94 -2.22 32.41
CA GLY A 828 11.33 -3.30 31.63
C GLY A 828 10.25 -2.74 30.71
N ASP A 829 9.74 -3.55 29.79
CA ASP A 829 8.65 -3.16 28.91
C ASP A 829 7.32 -3.46 29.64
N ASP A 830 6.74 -2.44 30.26
CA ASP A 830 5.63 -2.58 31.21
C ASP A 830 4.27 -2.27 30.58
N VAL A 831 3.21 -2.87 31.10
CA VAL A 831 1.82 -2.57 30.72
C VAL A 831 1.01 -2.07 31.91
N LEU A 832 0.50 -0.85 31.83
CA LEU A 832 -0.19 -0.15 32.92
C LEU A 832 -1.60 0.28 32.49
N PHE A 833 -2.63 -0.22 33.19
CA PHE A 833 -4.04 0.17 33.01
C PHE A 833 -4.60 0.88 34.25
N GLY A 834 -5.01 2.14 34.11
CA GLY A 834 -5.70 2.90 35.17
C GLY A 834 -7.07 2.33 35.47
N ASN A 835 -7.88 2.12 34.42
CA ASN A 835 -9.28 1.72 34.42
C ASN A 835 -10.22 2.88 34.77
N THR A 836 -10.82 2.95 35.96
CA THR A 836 -11.79 4.01 36.26
C THR A 836 -11.29 4.93 37.36
N GLY A 837 -11.27 6.24 37.13
CA GLY A 837 -10.80 7.23 38.10
C GLY A 837 -9.75 8.17 37.49
N ASP A 838 -9.33 9.20 38.24
CA ASP A 838 -8.24 10.07 37.76
C ASP A 838 -6.88 9.53 38.22
N ASP A 839 -6.20 8.82 37.33
CA ASP A 839 -5.01 8.02 37.60
C ASP A 839 -3.69 8.72 37.25
N ALA A 840 -2.61 8.16 37.80
CA ALA A 840 -1.25 8.59 37.50
C ALA A 840 -0.34 7.40 37.20
N LEU A 841 -0.05 7.20 35.92
CA LEU A 841 0.72 6.09 35.36
C LEU A 841 2.12 6.56 34.95
N ARG A 842 3.13 5.72 35.20
CA ARG A 842 4.50 5.94 34.71
C ARG A 842 5.15 4.62 34.32
N GLY A 843 5.56 4.49 33.06
CA GLY A 843 6.26 3.32 32.54
C GLY A 843 7.67 3.24 33.13
N MET A 844 8.50 4.21 32.76
CA MET A 844 9.83 4.57 33.27
C MET A 844 10.97 4.25 32.30
N ALA A 845 11.35 2.99 32.10
CA ALA A 845 12.44 2.66 31.19
C ALA A 845 12.18 1.32 30.53
N GLY A 846 12.12 1.30 29.20
CA GLY A 846 11.61 0.18 28.41
C GLY A 846 10.53 0.70 27.48
N ASP A 847 10.09 -0.13 26.54
CA ASP A 847 9.06 0.27 25.58
C ASP A 847 7.69 -0.02 26.23
N ASP A 848 7.13 0.99 26.90
CA ASP A 848 6.00 0.81 27.82
C ASP A 848 4.65 1.06 27.16
N ARG A 849 3.60 0.36 27.61
CA ARG A 849 2.21 0.62 27.22
C ARG A 849 1.35 1.09 28.40
N LEU A 850 0.79 2.29 28.29
CA LEU A 850 0.00 2.93 29.34
C LEU A 850 -1.40 3.31 28.83
N SER A 851 -2.44 2.97 29.58
CA SER A 851 -3.84 3.33 29.29
C SER A 851 -4.52 3.91 30.52
N GLY A 852 -5.06 5.13 30.42
CA GLY A 852 -5.85 5.78 31.46
C GLY A 852 -7.26 5.20 31.57
N ALA A 853 -7.91 5.04 30.42
CA ALA A 853 -9.30 4.61 30.26
C ALA A 853 -10.31 5.67 30.71
N ILE A 854 -11.07 5.48 31.79
CA ILE A 854 -12.13 6.42 32.18
C ILE A 854 -11.64 7.35 33.28
N GLY A 855 -11.42 8.63 32.97
CA GLY A 855 -11.13 9.66 33.97
C GLY A 855 -10.15 10.71 33.48
N SER A 856 -9.78 11.69 34.32
CA SER A 856 -8.81 12.72 33.92
C SER A 856 -7.38 12.35 34.32
N ASP A 857 -6.70 11.62 33.45
CA ASP A 857 -5.50 10.85 33.74
C ASP A 857 -4.19 11.58 33.47
N ARG A 858 -3.11 10.98 34.00
CA ARG A 858 -1.73 11.44 33.79
C ARG A 858 -0.81 10.28 33.46
N LEU A 859 -0.42 10.20 32.21
CA LEU A 859 0.47 9.18 31.69
C LEU A 859 1.86 9.78 31.39
N LEU A 860 2.90 8.99 31.63
CA LEU A 860 4.29 9.32 31.34
C LEU A 860 5.04 8.04 30.95
N GLY A 861 5.42 7.89 29.68
CA GLY A 861 6.20 6.74 29.21
C GLY A 861 7.65 6.79 29.75
N ALA A 862 8.31 7.90 29.46
CA ALA A 862 9.62 8.35 29.90
C ALA A 862 10.81 7.97 29.01
N ALA A 863 11.23 6.71 28.90
CA ALA A 863 12.38 6.34 28.09
C ALA A 863 12.17 4.99 27.43
N GLY A 864 12.22 4.95 26.11
CA GLY A 864 11.75 3.84 25.29
C GLY A 864 10.77 4.38 24.26
N SER A 865 10.38 3.54 23.31
CA SER A 865 9.30 3.84 22.37
C SER A 865 7.97 3.44 23.01
N ASP A 866 7.31 4.42 23.61
CA ASP A 866 6.16 4.18 24.49
C ASP A 866 4.82 4.36 23.75
N SER A 867 3.79 3.61 24.15
CA SER A 867 2.41 3.75 23.67
C SER A 867 1.46 4.20 24.77
N LEU A 868 0.89 5.41 24.65
CA LEU A 868 0.07 6.06 25.67
C LEU A 868 -1.34 6.36 25.15
N PHE A 869 -2.36 5.91 25.90
CA PHE A 869 -3.78 6.10 25.59
C PHE A 869 -4.48 6.83 26.74
N GLY A 870 -5.05 8.01 26.47
CA GLY A 870 -5.82 8.80 27.45
C GLY A 870 -7.10 8.09 27.80
N GLY A 871 -8.00 7.99 26.83
CA GLY A 871 -9.30 7.33 26.99
C GLY A 871 -10.42 8.35 26.98
N ALA A 872 -11.28 8.33 27.99
CA ALA A 872 -12.37 9.28 28.12
C ALA A 872 -12.05 10.34 29.18
N ASP A 873 -12.53 11.57 28.95
CA ASP A 873 -12.31 12.77 29.77
C ASP A 873 -11.00 13.50 29.43
N ASN A 874 -10.45 14.37 30.31
CA ASN A 874 -9.42 15.33 29.90
C ASN A 874 -8.06 14.93 30.44
N ASP A 875 -7.22 14.41 29.55
CA ASP A 875 -6.00 13.69 29.90
C ASP A 875 -4.74 14.51 29.68
N ARG A 876 -3.66 13.97 30.26
CA ARG A 876 -2.31 14.48 30.05
C ARG A 876 -1.34 13.34 29.80
N LEU A 877 -0.84 13.28 28.57
CA LEU A 877 0.12 12.30 28.09
C LEU A 877 1.47 12.97 27.84
N LEU A 878 2.54 12.28 28.21
CA LEU A 878 3.92 12.65 27.93
C LEU A 878 4.66 11.40 27.48
N GLY A 879 5.12 11.36 26.22
CA GLY A 879 5.91 10.25 25.68
C GLY A 879 7.24 10.15 26.41
N GLY A 880 8.24 10.91 25.98
CA GLY A 880 9.47 11.08 26.72
C GLY A 880 10.68 11.11 25.83
N ALA A 881 11.37 9.99 25.72
CA ALA A 881 12.54 9.85 24.88
C ALA A 881 12.45 8.51 24.16
N GLY A 882 12.48 8.54 22.83
CA GLY A 882 12.14 7.39 21.99
C GLY A 882 11.02 7.81 21.05
N ASP A 883 10.72 6.97 20.07
CA ASP A 883 9.68 7.29 19.08
C ASP A 883 8.34 6.81 19.65
N ASP A 884 7.52 7.75 20.14
CA ASP A 884 6.35 7.48 20.97
C ASP A 884 5.01 7.58 20.21
N ILE A 885 4.01 6.78 20.62
CA ILE A 885 2.61 6.87 20.15
C ILE A 885 1.72 7.40 21.27
N LEU A 886 1.08 8.55 21.06
CA LEU A 886 0.17 9.18 22.03
C LEU A 886 -1.22 9.37 21.41
N ARG A 887 -2.25 8.78 22.02
CA ARG A 887 -3.66 8.97 21.64
C ARG A 887 -4.47 9.56 22.80
N GLY A 888 -5.05 10.75 22.61
CA GLY A 888 -5.91 11.41 23.60
C GLY A 888 -7.26 10.72 23.73
N ASN A 889 -7.85 10.35 22.59
CA ASN A 889 -9.20 9.78 22.46
C ASN A 889 -10.30 10.81 22.76
N ASP A 890 -11.23 10.56 23.68
CA ASP A 890 -12.38 11.43 23.95
C ASP A 890 -12.05 12.45 25.06
N GLY A 891 -11.96 13.74 24.78
CA GLY A 891 -11.48 14.66 25.80
C GLY A 891 -11.27 16.13 25.45
N ASN A 892 -10.41 16.79 26.21
CA ASN A 892 -9.71 18.01 25.77
C ASN A 892 -8.29 17.89 26.31
N ASP A 893 -7.47 17.18 25.55
CA ASP A 893 -6.30 16.52 26.05
C ASP A 893 -5.04 17.35 25.87
N ARG A 894 -3.98 16.89 26.52
CA ARG A 894 -2.65 17.49 26.43
C ARG A 894 -1.62 16.43 26.16
N LEU A 895 -1.17 16.37 24.93
CA LEU A 895 -0.18 15.43 24.44
C LEU A 895 1.15 16.17 24.25
N ALA A 896 2.24 15.53 24.66
CA ALA A 896 3.59 15.99 24.41
C ALA A 896 4.50 14.80 24.09
N GLY A 897 4.92 14.64 22.84
CA GLY A 897 5.81 13.55 22.42
C GLY A 897 7.20 13.69 23.08
N ASN A 898 7.74 14.90 23.01
CA ASN A 898 9.07 15.28 23.49
C ASN A 898 10.18 14.90 22.51
N ALA A 899 11.02 13.92 22.78
CA ALA A 899 12.22 13.68 21.95
C ALA A 899 12.12 12.33 21.24
N GLY A 900 12.11 12.35 19.92
CA GLY A 900 11.86 11.17 19.09
C GLY A 900 10.99 11.56 17.91
N ASN A 901 10.76 10.63 16.99
CA ASN A 901 9.80 10.81 15.92
C ASN A 901 8.43 10.35 16.43
N ASP A 902 7.64 11.27 16.96
CA ASP A 902 6.45 10.92 17.73
C ASP A 902 5.17 10.96 16.87
N ARG A 903 4.20 10.08 17.15
CA ARG A 903 2.85 10.12 16.58
C ARG A 903 1.85 10.58 17.63
N LEU A 904 1.23 11.74 17.42
CA LEU A 904 0.26 12.34 18.35
C LEU A 904 -1.12 12.46 17.70
N LEU A 905 -2.12 11.79 18.27
CA LEU A 905 -3.53 11.88 17.89
C LEU A 905 -4.35 12.47 19.04
N GLY A 906 -4.94 13.65 18.85
CA GLY A 906 -5.80 14.31 19.85
C GLY A 906 -7.08 13.51 20.10
N GLY A 907 -7.83 13.23 19.02
CA GLY A 907 -9.08 12.47 19.09
C GLY A 907 -10.28 13.42 19.05
N ALA A 908 -11.31 13.18 19.85
CA ALA A 908 -12.44 14.09 19.95
C ALA A 908 -12.23 15.09 21.08
N GLY A 909 -12.26 16.39 20.81
CA GLY A 909 -11.89 17.36 21.83
C GLY A 909 -11.42 18.70 21.32
N ASN A 910 -11.05 19.60 22.24
CA ASN A 910 -10.21 20.75 21.87
C ASN A 910 -8.84 20.55 22.51
N ASP A 911 -7.97 19.88 21.78
CA ASP A 911 -6.76 19.28 22.26
C ASP A 911 -5.56 20.20 22.11
N ARG A 912 -4.48 19.81 22.78
CA ARG A 912 -3.20 20.50 22.70
C ARG A 912 -2.09 19.50 22.47
N LEU A 913 -1.53 19.55 21.28
CA LEU A 913 -0.45 18.69 20.85
C LEU A 913 0.85 19.49 20.78
N LEU A 914 1.92 18.90 21.31
CA LEU A 914 3.29 19.39 21.21
C LEU A 914 4.14 18.22 20.74
N GLY A 915 4.67 18.27 19.52
CA GLY A 915 5.57 17.22 19.01
C GLY A 915 6.87 17.23 19.81
N GLY A 916 7.82 18.05 19.37
CA GLY A 916 9.07 18.28 20.09
C GLY A 916 10.23 18.12 19.13
N PRO A 917 11.47 17.86 19.58
CA PRO A 917 12.54 17.55 18.64
C PRO A 917 12.38 16.16 18.03
N GLY A 918 12.43 16.08 16.71
CA GLY A 918 12.30 14.84 15.93
C GLY A 918 11.31 15.05 14.79
N ASN A 919 11.10 14.06 13.92
CA ASN A 919 10.17 14.16 12.80
C ASN A 919 8.80 13.66 13.25
N ASP A 920 7.93 14.57 13.69
CA ASP A 920 6.69 14.22 14.35
C ASP A 920 5.50 14.15 13.37
N ARG A 921 4.52 13.27 13.63
CA ARG A 921 3.21 13.24 12.97
C ARG A 921 2.11 13.67 13.95
N LEU A 922 1.37 14.73 13.64
CA LEU A 922 0.38 15.33 14.56
C LEU A 922 -1.00 15.48 13.91
N ARG A 923 -2.02 14.92 14.55
CA ARG A 923 -3.43 15.07 14.16
C ARG A 923 -4.27 15.55 15.34
N GLY A 924 -4.96 16.68 15.17
CA GLY A 924 -5.89 17.21 16.17
C GLY A 924 -7.10 16.28 16.36
N GLY A 925 -7.79 15.95 15.28
CA GLY A 925 -9.02 15.17 15.30
C GLY A 925 -10.24 16.08 15.40
N LEU A 926 -11.33 15.62 16.02
CA LEU A 926 -12.58 16.37 16.09
C LEU A 926 -12.55 17.48 17.16
N GLY A 927 -12.30 18.71 16.77
CA GLY A 927 -12.76 19.91 17.46
C GLY A 927 -12.00 21.18 17.08
N ASN A 928 -11.34 21.86 18.02
CA ASN A 928 -10.56 23.06 17.64
C ASN A 928 -9.25 23.07 18.40
N ASP A 929 -8.24 22.54 17.74
CA ASP A 929 -7.04 22.11 18.44
C ASP A 929 -5.95 23.16 18.40
N VAL A 930 -4.92 22.91 19.21
CA VAL A 930 -3.70 23.70 19.23
C VAL A 930 -2.54 22.75 19.00
N ILE A 931 -1.99 22.80 17.79
CA ILE A 931 -0.88 21.97 17.36
C ILE A 931 0.39 22.80 17.35
N ARG A 932 1.45 22.26 17.94
CA ARG A 932 2.79 22.86 17.91
C ARG A 932 3.84 21.82 17.46
N MET A 933 4.19 21.90 16.19
CA MET A 933 5.31 21.20 15.54
C MET A 933 6.61 21.63 16.20
N GLY A 934 7.66 20.84 16.25
CA GLY A 934 8.90 21.23 16.92
C GLY A 934 10.00 21.57 15.93
N PRO A 935 11.27 21.37 16.31
CA PRO A 935 12.35 21.23 15.36
C PRO A 935 12.37 19.82 14.77
N GLY A 936 12.28 19.70 13.45
CA GLY A 936 12.29 18.43 12.73
C GLY A 936 11.51 18.55 11.44
N ARG A 937 11.45 17.48 10.64
CA ARG A 937 10.56 17.40 9.47
C ARG A 937 9.23 16.83 9.96
N ASP A 938 8.31 17.72 10.29
CA ASP A 938 7.06 17.35 10.93
C ASP A 938 5.90 17.31 9.91
N ILE A 939 4.88 16.50 10.19
CA ILE A 939 3.65 16.38 9.39
C ILE A 939 2.46 16.74 10.27
N VAL A 940 1.60 17.64 9.78
CA VAL A 940 0.27 17.88 10.38
C VAL A 940 -0.81 17.34 9.47
N GLU A 941 -1.66 16.50 10.02
CA GLU A 941 -2.77 15.87 9.31
C GLU A 941 -4.08 16.62 9.57
N LEU A 942 -4.83 16.91 8.50
CA LEU A 942 -6.08 17.68 8.57
C LEU A 942 -7.19 16.99 7.77
N GLY A 943 -8.29 16.63 8.42
CA GLY A 943 -9.50 16.11 7.79
C GLY A 943 -10.62 17.15 7.66
N GLN A 944 -11.59 16.87 6.76
CA GLN A 944 -12.82 17.67 6.70
C GLN A 944 -13.68 17.43 7.93
N GLN A 945 -14.32 18.47 8.45
CA GLN A 945 -15.21 18.44 9.64
C GLN A 945 -14.52 18.08 10.96
N ASP A 946 -13.19 17.92 10.95
CA ASP A 946 -12.35 17.86 12.15
C ASP A 946 -12.45 19.17 12.95
N GLY A 947 -12.78 20.28 12.30
CA GLY A 947 -13.00 21.57 12.92
C GLY A 947 -11.82 22.51 12.68
N PHE A 948 -11.64 23.55 13.51
CA PHE A 948 -10.78 24.70 13.16
C PHE A 948 -9.53 24.83 14.04
N ASP A 949 -8.45 24.25 13.55
CA ASP A 949 -7.20 24.10 14.27
C ASP A 949 -6.29 25.32 14.21
N ARG A 950 -5.35 25.37 15.15
CA ARG A 950 -4.31 26.39 15.21
C ARG A 950 -2.93 25.74 15.24
N VAL A 951 -2.23 25.83 14.12
CA VAL A 951 -0.89 25.26 13.93
C VAL A 951 0.18 26.33 14.16
N PHE A 952 1.16 26.00 14.99
CA PHE A 952 2.33 26.82 15.32
C PHE A 952 3.61 26.03 15.06
N GLY A 953 4.70 26.73 14.77
CA GLY A 953 6.01 26.11 14.62
C GLY A 953 6.32 25.64 13.19
N PHE A 954 5.31 25.59 12.33
CA PHE A 954 5.42 25.18 10.93
C PHE A 954 6.52 25.95 10.17
N ASP A 955 7.51 25.23 9.67
CA ASP A 955 8.65 25.77 8.94
C ASP A 955 8.89 25.07 7.58
N ASN A 956 10.08 25.25 6.99
CA ASN A 956 10.31 24.99 5.58
C ASN A 956 10.61 23.53 5.24
N ILE A 957 10.74 22.67 6.24
CA ILE A 957 10.88 21.22 6.06
C ILE A 957 9.58 20.47 6.36
N ASP A 958 8.61 21.10 7.03
CA ASP A 958 7.34 20.48 7.41
C ASP A 958 6.37 20.28 6.24
N ARG A 959 5.42 19.36 6.41
CA ARG A 959 4.35 19.05 5.45
C ARG A 959 2.96 19.08 6.08
N VAL A 960 1.94 19.28 5.24
CA VAL A 960 0.53 19.11 5.60
C VAL A 960 -0.01 17.95 4.77
N THR A 961 -0.61 16.97 5.43
CA THR A 961 -1.31 15.86 4.76
C THR A 961 -2.81 16.09 4.90
N LEU A 962 -3.53 16.02 3.78
CA LEU A 962 -4.99 16.06 3.78
C LEU A 962 -5.54 14.64 3.95
N LEU A 963 -6.57 14.49 4.78
CA LEU A 963 -7.19 13.18 5.03
C LEU A 963 -8.49 13.01 4.25
N GLY A 964 -8.81 11.75 3.96
CA GLY A 964 -10.00 11.36 3.19
C GLY A 964 -9.83 11.69 1.70
N SER A 965 -10.93 12.03 1.02
CA SER A 965 -10.93 12.34 -0.41
C SER A 965 -10.54 13.79 -0.73
N LEU A 966 -9.86 14.49 0.18
CA LEU A 966 -9.50 15.90 -0.01
C LEU A 966 -8.23 15.99 -0.85
N THR A 967 -8.27 16.84 -1.87
CA THR A 967 -7.11 17.18 -2.69
C THR A 967 -6.73 18.65 -2.52
N SER A 968 -5.56 19.06 -3.03
CA SER A 968 -5.17 20.47 -3.07
C SER A 968 -6.20 21.35 -3.80
N ASP A 969 -6.90 20.80 -4.79
CA ASP A 969 -7.90 21.51 -5.60
C ASP A 969 -9.17 21.86 -4.81
N ASP A 970 -9.46 21.12 -3.73
CA ASP A 970 -10.59 21.40 -2.85
C ASP A 970 -10.32 22.57 -1.90
N LEU A 971 -9.06 22.97 -1.76
CA LEU A 971 -8.61 23.93 -0.78
C LEU A 971 -8.78 25.38 -1.25
N THR A 972 -9.16 26.23 -0.31
CA THR A 972 -9.02 27.68 -0.42
C THR A 972 -8.09 28.18 0.67
N LEU A 973 -6.91 28.66 0.28
CA LEU A 973 -5.93 29.27 1.19
C LEU A 973 -6.14 30.78 1.27
N VAL A 974 -6.35 31.29 2.49
CA VAL A 974 -6.64 32.72 2.73
C VAL A 974 -5.60 33.34 3.63
N GLN A 975 -4.77 34.24 3.10
CA GLN A 975 -3.87 35.07 3.90
C GLN A 975 -4.68 36.00 4.83
N GLN A 976 -4.46 35.89 6.14
CA GLN A 976 -5.05 36.75 7.16
C GLN A 976 -3.95 37.37 8.04
N GLY A 977 -3.41 38.51 7.60
CA GLY A 977 -2.28 39.13 8.28
C GLY A 977 -1.02 38.29 8.10
N ASN A 978 -0.42 37.84 9.20
CA ASN A 978 0.77 36.96 9.18
C ASN A 978 0.41 35.47 9.30
N ASP A 979 -0.88 35.13 9.18
CA ASP A 979 -1.35 33.76 9.29
C ASP A 979 -2.02 33.35 7.96
N VAL A 980 -2.05 32.06 7.69
CA VAL A 980 -2.84 31.47 6.60
C VAL A 980 -4.00 30.70 7.19
N VAL A 981 -5.19 30.82 6.61
CA VAL A 981 -6.35 29.99 6.93
C VAL A 981 -6.60 29.06 5.75
N MET A 982 -6.62 27.76 6.01
CA MET A 982 -6.97 26.70 5.08
C MET A 982 -8.44 26.30 5.29
N GLN A 983 -9.20 26.11 4.21
CA GLN A 983 -10.63 25.80 4.26
C GLN A 983 -11.10 25.07 3.00
N VAL A 984 -12.12 24.21 3.13
CA VAL A 984 -12.82 23.53 2.04
C VAL A 984 -14.27 24.01 2.02
N GLY A 985 -14.67 24.71 0.95
CA GLY A 985 -15.98 25.35 0.89
C GLY A 985 -16.22 26.33 2.05
N SER A 986 -17.16 25.98 2.96
CA SER A 986 -17.43 26.76 4.18
C SER A 986 -16.75 26.22 5.44
N ASP A 987 -16.15 25.03 5.36
CA ASP A 987 -15.47 24.38 6.48
C ASP A 987 -14.03 24.88 6.60
N ARG A 988 -13.58 25.15 7.82
CA ARG A 988 -12.28 25.79 8.07
C ARG A 988 -11.40 24.80 8.81
N LEU A 989 -10.47 24.17 8.09
CA LEU A 989 -9.61 23.10 8.62
C LEU A 989 -8.60 23.66 9.65
N ALA A 990 -7.77 24.63 9.23
CA ALA A 990 -6.69 25.09 10.09
C ALA A 990 -6.29 26.54 9.86
N ARG A 991 -5.66 27.12 10.87
CA ARG A 991 -4.90 28.37 10.78
C ARG A 991 -3.44 28.15 11.14
N PHE A 992 -2.59 28.32 10.16
CA PHE A 992 -1.14 28.30 10.29
C PHE A 992 -0.62 29.68 10.67
N ARG A 993 0.18 29.75 11.73
CA ARG A 993 0.67 31.00 12.32
C ARG A 993 2.06 31.37 11.84
N GLY A 994 2.21 32.59 11.32
CA GLY A 994 3.52 33.17 11.01
C GLY A 994 4.07 32.85 9.61
N ILE A 995 3.26 32.27 8.72
CA ILE A 995 3.64 31.89 7.36
C ILE A 995 2.79 32.64 6.30
N ASN A 996 3.16 32.53 5.03
CA ASN A 996 2.38 33.06 3.90
C ASN A 996 1.77 31.94 3.04
N VAL A 997 0.78 32.28 2.20
CA VAL A 997 0.04 31.32 1.36
C VAL A 997 0.97 30.55 0.44
N ASP A 998 1.78 31.24 -0.37
CA ASP A 998 2.70 30.61 -1.33
C ASP A 998 3.66 29.59 -0.65
N PHE A 999 4.03 29.87 0.60
CA PHE A 999 4.82 28.94 1.37
C PHE A 999 4.02 27.70 1.74
N LEU A 1000 2.83 27.85 2.34
CA LEU A 1000 2.00 26.72 2.75
C LEU A 1000 1.57 25.84 1.57
N GLU A 1001 1.20 26.46 0.45
CA GLU A 1001 0.70 25.77 -0.75
C GLU A 1001 1.67 24.70 -1.27
N ALA A 1002 2.97 25.04 -1.34
CA ALA A 1002 4.01 24.11 -1.78
C ALA A 1002 4.44 23.06 -0.72
N ARG A 1003 3.67 22.88 0.37
CA ARG A 1003 3.91 21.86 1.41
C ARG A 1003 2.67 21.01 1.70
N ILE A 1004 1.60 21.20 0.94
CA ILE A 1004 0.41 20.37 1.01
C ILE A 1004 0.70 19.17 0.13
N VAL A 1005 0.60 17.98 0.71
CA VAL A 1005 0.66 16.69 0.03
C VAL A 1005 -0.76 16.14 0.01
#